data_AF-A0A2E8H8K7-F1
#
_entry.id   AF-A0A2E8H8K7-F1
#
_cell.length_a   1.000
_cell.length_b   1.000
_cell.length_c   1.000
_cell.angle_alpha   90.00
_cell.angle_beta   90.00
_cell.angle_gamma   90.00
#
_symmetry.space_group_name_H-M   'P 1'
#
loop_
_entity.id
_entity.type
_entity.pdbx_description
1 polymer ?
#
loop_
_entity_poly.entity_id
_entity_poly.type
_entity_poly.pdbx_seq_one_letter_code
_entity_poly.pdbx_strand_id
1 'polypeptide(L)'
;MTVSQVGEEVESEMISGTALSTGPDSDPRTSTLPDLAAWQVEFREGLAGEAGPSDEGLLVIGCTGAGDAVVTAPTPIQAPPEAIALQVTVESASAVDAEHVGELVAQLGSGQELRLGPLDFTGRHLLRHALPGGSSVVGLIARGLFHEESAEFIIHEIAFEDAAPSTESPVALPHPYGESPSILPFTDEEVTNSIEKDGISFILEARSLSAVVRYVYTPIEGNLSDIEVEINNADAIKLAEDGGIRVVMGGQEWSAADEEIERHFVSSDQVGEAIEARWQFRRGSELADFLFRLRIEGKSLIVELEGGGDKAAGIELGYVSGAIHPRPVRVPYFSFGEEQPVILSTSGVFISSLLDWYHSAAASMHGVPGSDDQVLHLNGGCRYASISGERRNALRERWVLTVSRRFEEVLPAQPEIGEHQPLSLSPDMVWCRLPEMAAGEEAYVEAYERLRMFRQAGLEDLLILHPETTWHDGTGGAPALDTVGAQSKGGDDAFHEYLDAVKDLGYEYGLHASFRNITPHDAAWSSDSVAFDSEGEFEITGPGRYLLKPSRTADIAGSRVERLVNEYGAGYIFLGDHAEMPPWERVDCDSRAAAPASFAATLRAEQALLASLSAGSGVPVIANGGSHWLHNGLLSGGVARMSGNRPAEQPLLVDFALGQFRQSQVNAGVGTPEEYFGVEIPEAERDSRSCWLDRYIAATLAFGHAG
;
A
#
# COMPACT_ATOMS: atom_id res chain seq x y z
N MET A 1 -63.32 -15.00 -29.54
CA MET A 1 -63.50 -14.14 -30.73
C MET A 1 -62.38 -13.11 -30.69
N THR A 2 -61.27 -13.44 -31.36
CA THR A 2 -60.84 -12.88 -32.66
C THR A 2 -60.14 -11.53 -32.54
N VAL A 3 -58.81 -11.62 -32.49
CA VAL A 3 -57.78 -10.86 -33.23
C VAL A 3 -58.24 -9.58 -33.95
N SER A 4 -57.57 -8.46 -33.65
CA SER A 4 -57.01 -7.60 -34.70
C SER A 4 -55.82 -6.79 -34.18
N GLN A 5 -54.66 -6.99 -34.83
CA GLN A 5 -53.50 -6.11 -34.81
C GLN A 5 -53.80 -4.81 -35.55
N VAL A 6 -53.28 -3.68 -35.03
CA VAL A 6 -52.67 -2.52 -35.72
C VAL A 6 -51.81 -1.88 -34.60
N GLY A 7 -50.49 -1.72 -34.65
CA GLY A 7 -49.58 -1.53 -35.78
C GLY A 7 -49.27 -0.05 -35.95
N GLU A 8 -48.62 0.57 -34.96
CA GLU A 8 -47.94 1.87 -35.10
C GLU A 8 -46.57 1.79 -34.42
N GLU A 9 -45.54 1.75 -35.26
CA GLU A 9 -44.13 1.91 -34.93
C GLU A 9 -43.93 3.30 -34.32
N VAL A 10 -43.52 3.34 -33.05
CA VAL A 10 -42.83 4.50 -32.49
C VAL A 10 -41.35 4.20 -32.71
N GLU A 11 -40.72 4.96 -33.61
CA GLU A 11 -39.28 4.95 -33.83
C GLU A 11 -38.56 5.09 -32.48
N SER A 12 -37.94 4.01 -32.02
CA SER A 12 -36.93 4.07 -30.98
C SER A 12 -35.74 4.81 -31.59
N GLU A 13 -35.59 6.09 -31.26
CA GLU A 13 -34.28 6.75 -31.37
C GLU A 13 -33.32 5.93 -30.50
N MET A 14 -32.55 5.05 -31.15
CA MET A 14 -31.37 4.43 -30.56
C MET A 14 -30.41 5.57 -30.22
N ILE A 15 -30.47 6.02 -28.98
CA ILE A 15 -29.38 6.77 -28.37
C ILE A 15 -28.22 5.78 -28.37
N SER A 16 -27.24 6.08 -29.23
CA SER A 16 -25.95 5.39 -29.33
C SER A 16 -25.48 4.98 -27.94
N GLY A 17 -25.32 3.68 -27.72
CA GLY A 17 -24.63 3.18 -26.53
C GLY A 17 -23.31 3.93 -26.40
N THR A 18 -23.11 4.53 -25.23
CA THR A 18 -21.85 5.14 -24.87
C THR A 18 -20.83 4.00 -24.87
N ALA A 19 -20.00 3.94 -25.89
CA ALA A 19 -18.80 3.12 -25.86
C ALA A 19 -18.06 3.48 -24.56
N LEU A 20 -17.62 2.47 -23.80
CA LEU A 20 -16.57 2.66 -22.82
C LEU A 20 -15.49 3.50 -23.49
N SER A 21 -15.25 4.69 -22.95
CA SER A 21 -14.24 5.60 -23.47
C SER A 21 -12.92 4.83 -23.50
N THR A 22 -12.49 4.41 -24.68
CA THR A 22 -11.09 4.06 -24.91
C THR A 22 -10.28 5.24 -24.42
N GLY A 23 -9.33 5.02 -23.51
CA GLY A 23 -8.36 6.04 -23.13
C GLY A 23 -7.81 6.75 -24.37
N PRO A 24 -7.46 8.03 -24.28
CA PRO A 24 -7.25 8.87 -25.45
C PRO A 24 -6.21 8.29 -26.41
N ASP A 25 -6.47 8.51 -27.70
CA ASP A 25 -5.52 8.51 -28.82
C ASP A 25 -4.06 8.71 -28.38
N SER A 26 -3.20 7.76 -28.79
CA SER A 26 -1.73 7.80 -28.84
C SER A 26 -1.05 8.74 -27.82
N ASP A 27 -0.50 8.16 -26.75
CA ASP A 27 0.52 8.85 -25.97
C ASP A 27 1.58 9.38 -26.96
N PRO A 28 1.84 10.70 -27.01
CA PRO A 28 2.72 11.29 -28.02
C PRO A 28 4.17 10.79 -27.95
N ARG A 29 4.52 10.01 -26.92
CA ARG A 29 5.81 9.38 -26.69
C ARG A 29 5.85 7.93 -27.16
N THR A 30 4.75 7.42 -27.68
CA THR A 30 4.68 6.07 -28.24
C THR A 30 4.84 6.15 -29.76
N SER A 31 5.81 5.40 -30.27
CA SER A 31 5.96 5.16 -31.71
C SER A 31 5.41 3.78 -32.04
N THR A 32 4.27 3.77 -32.72
CA THR A 32 3.49 2.56 -33.01
C THR A 32 4.02 1.86 -34.26
N LEU A 33 3.97 0.53 -34.28
CA LEU A 33 4.35 -0.25 -35.44
C LEU A 33 3.20 -0.29 -36.46
N PRO A 34 3.46 0.01 -37.75
CA PRO A 34 2.40 0.42 -38.67
C PRO A 34 1.55 -0.71 -39.29
N ASP A 35 1.92 -1.99 -39.15
CA ASP A 35 1.14 -3.10 -39.72
C ASP A 35 1.53 -4.46 -39.11
N LEU A 36 0.54 -5.20 -38.60
CA LEU A 36 0.70 -6.58 -38.11
C LEU A 36 0.30 -7.64 -39.15
N ALA A 37 -0.29 -7.26 -40.29
CA ALA A 37 -0.84 -8.18 -41.28
C ALA A 37 0.21 -9.09 -41.96
N ALA A 38 1.47 -8.66 -41.98
CA ALA A 38 2.57 -9.42 -42.57
C ALA A 38 3.26 -10.38 -41.57
N TRP A 39 2.85 -10.39 -40.31
CA TRP A 39 3.44 -11.24 -39.28
C TRP A 39 2.93 -12.68 -39.42
N GLN A 40 3.79 -13.64 -39.12
CA GLN A 40 3.47 -15.07 -39.23
C GLN A 40 3.27 -15.66 -37.85
N VAL A 41 2.25 -16.51 -37.69
CA VAL A 41 1.96 -17.22 -36.44
C VAL A 41 2.24 -18.71 -36.62
N GLU A 42 3.03 -19.27 -35.71
CA GLU A 42 3.29 -20.70 -35.60
C GLU A 42 2.75 -21.22 -34.27
N PHE A 43 1.88 -22.23 -34.32
CA PHE A 43 1.36 -22.90 -33.12
C PHE A 43 2.23 -24.09 -32.73
N ARG A 44 2.58 -24.20 -31.45
CA ARG A 44 3.48 -25.23 -30.91
C ARG A 44 2.85 -25.96 -29.72
N GLU A 45 3.47 -27.09 -29.37
CA GLU A 45 3.20 -27.86 -28.13
C GLU A 45 1.78 -28.41 -27.95
N GLY A 46 1.00 -28.50 -29.03
CA GLY A 46 -0.36 -29.05 -29.01
C GLY A 46 -1.46 -28.01 -29.16
N LEU A 47 -1.09 -26.72 -29.21
CA LEU A 47 -1.98 -25.64 -29.57
C LEU A 47 -2.35 -25.75 -31.06
N ALA A 48 -3.63 -25.63 -31.38
CA ALA A 48 -4.13 -25.63 -32.75
C ALA A 48 -4.95 -24.36 -32.98
N GLY A 49 -4.90 -23.79 -34.18
CA GLY A 49 -5.57 -22.53 -34.45
C GLY A 49 -5.37 -22.01 -35.85
N GLU A 50 -5.99 -20.86 -36.11
CA GLU A 50 -5.79 -20.04 -37.30
C GLU A 50 -5.47 -18.61 -36.86
N ALA A 51 -4.62 -17.93 -37.62
CA ALA A 51 -4.30 -16.53 -37.35
C ALA A 51 -4.30 -15.74 -38.65
N GLY A 52 -4.75 -14.49 -38.58
CA GLY A 52 -4.78 -13.58 -39.71
C GLY A 52 -5.06 -12.14 -39.30
N PRO A 53 -4.79 -11.18 -40.19
CA PRO A 53 -5.17 -9.80 -39.95
C PRO A 53 -6.70 -9.64 -39.94
N SER A 54 -7.22 -8.81 -39.03
CA SER A 54 -8.58 -8.30 -39.09
C SER A 54 -8.72 -7.26 -40.22
N ASP A 55 -9.96 -6.88 -40.54
CA ASP A 55 -10.25 -5.79 -41.47
C ASP A 55 -9.67 -4.43 -41.01
N GLU A 56 -9.31 -4.31 -39.73
CA GLU A 56 -8.69 -3.14 -39.10
C GLU A 56 -7.16 -3.27 -38.97
N GLY A 57 -6.55 -4.33 -39.52
CA GLY A 57 -5.09 -4.54 -39.50
C GLY A 57 -4.53 -5.11 -38.19
N LEU A 58 -5.39 -5.55 -37.27
CA LEU A 58 -5.02 -6.19 -36.00
C LEU A 58 -4.69 -7.66 -36.24
N LEU A 59 -3.79 -8.26 -35.45
CA LEU A 59 -3.52 -9.69 -35.57
C LEU A 59 -4.46 -10.49 -34.67
N VAL A 60 -5.39 -11.23 -35.28
CA VAL A 60 -6.32 -12.13 -34.56
C VAL A 60 -5.77 -13.54 -34.58
N ILE A 61 -5.65 -14.16 -33.42
CA ILE A 61 -5.16 -15.52 -33.21
C ILE A 61 -6.29 -16.33 -32.57
N GLY A 62 -7.01 -17.11 -33.38
CA GLY A 62 -8.01 -18.07 -32.90
C GLY A 62 -7.32 -19.38 -32.55
N CYS A 63 -7.39 -19.82 -31.29
CA CYS A 63 -6.70 -21.03 -30.84
C CYS A 63 -7.54 -21.90 -29.89
N THR A 64 -7.17 -23.17 -29.81
CA THR A 64 -7.78 -24.19 -28.94
C THR A 64 -6.71 -25.19 -28.51
N GLY A 65 -6.83 -25.73 -27.30
CA GLY A 65 -5.88 -26.65 -26.70
C GLY A 65 -4.85 -25.94 -25.82
N ALA A 66 -3.70 -26.57 -25.63
CA ALA A 66 -2.64 -26.10 -24.73
C ALA A 66 -1.32 -25.96 -25.49
N GLY A 67 -0.61 -24.84 -25.33
CA GLY A 67 0.73 -24.65 -25.89
C GLY A 67 1.05 -23.19 -26.20
N ASP A 68 1.93 -22.97 -27.18
CA ASP A 68 2.49 -21.65 -27.48
C ASP A 68 2.04 -21.15 -28.86
N ALA A 69 1.75 -19.86 -28.97
CA ALA A 69 1.62 -19.15 -30.23
C ALA A 69 2.83 -18.23 -30.44
N VAL A 70 3.66 -18.55 -31.43
CA VAL A 70 4.87 -17.79 -31.77
C VAL A 70 4.58 -16.87 -32.94
N VAL A 71 4.62 -15.56 -32.69
CA VAL A 71 4.35 -14.51 -33.66
C VAL A 71 5.68 -13.93 -34.15
N THR A 72 6.01 -14.09 -35.42
CA THR A 72 7.29 -13.67 -35.99
C THR A 72 7.12 -12.49 -36.95
N ALA A 73 7.91 -11.44 -36.74
CA ALA A 73 7.97 -10.29 -37.65
C ALA A 73 8.65 -10.69 -38.97
N PRO A 74 8.22 -10.14 -40.12
CA PRO A 74 8.83 -10.47 -41.42
C PRO A 74 10.31 -10.05 -41.52
N THR A 75 10.70 -9.00 -40.79
CA THR A 75 12.09 -8.56 -40.61
C THR A 75 12.28 -8.03 -39.19
N PRO A 76 13.47 -8.20 -38.57
CA PRO A 76 13.77 -7.62 -37.26
C PRO A 76 13.53 -6.11 -37.24
N ILE A 77 12.79 -5.65 -36.24
CA ILE A 77 12.35 -4.26 -36.09
C ILE A 77 13.31 -3.57 -35.11
N GLN A 78 14.04 -2.56 -35.59
CA GLN A 78 14.97 -1.80 -34.74
C GLN A 78 14.20 -0.84 -33.85
N ALA A 79 14.48 -0.87 -32.55
CA ALA A 79 13.93 0.11 -31.63
C ALA A 79 14.51 1.51 -31.92
N PRO A 80 13.71 2.58 -31.80
CA PRO A 80 14.22 3.95 -31.82
C PRO A 80 15.33 4.14 -30.77
N PRO A 81 16.33 5.01 -31.03
CA PRO A 81 17.43 5.22 -30.08
C PRO A 81 17.01 5.74 -28.70
N GLU A 82 15.90 6.47 -28.63
CA GLU A 82 15.36 7.08 -27.40
C GLU A 82 14.33 6.18 -26.69
N ALA A 83 14.00 5.02 -27.29
CA ALA A 83 13.03 4.11 -26.73
C ALA A 83 13.58 3.46 -25.45
N ILE A 84 12.81 3.58 -24.37
CA ILE A 84 13.12 3.02 -23.05
C ILE A 84 12.32 1.76 -22.75
N ALA A 85 11.20 1.52 -23.44
CA ALA A 85 10.36 0.36 -23.21
C ALA A 85 9.64 -0.11 -24.48
N LEU A 86 9.22 -1.37 -24.45
CA LEU A 86 8.31 -1.99 -25.41
C LEU A 86 6.94 -2.13 -24.75
N GLN A 87 5.91 -1.68 -25.46
CA GLN A 87 4.52 -1.82 -25.06
C GLN A 87 3.79 -2.71 -26.08
N VAL A 88 2.97 -3.63 -25.58
CA VAL A 88 2.14 -4.51 -26.40
C VAL A 88 0.73 -4.51 -25.84
N THR A 89 -0.22 -4.03 -26.64
CA THR A 89 -1.64 -4.06 -26.32
C THR A 89 -2.26 -5.31 -26.89
N VAL A 90 -2.88 -6.12 -26.04
CA VAL A 90 -3.52 -7.38 -26.42
C VAL A 90 -4.95 -7.43 -25.91
N GLU A 91 -5.77 -8.32 -26.45
CA GLU A 91 -7.12 -8.60 -25.98
C GLU A 91 -7.35 -10.10 -25.90
N SER A 92 -7.98 -10.55 -24.82
CA SER A 92 -8.34 -11.94 -24.58
C SER A 92 -9.85 -12.06 -24.37
N ALA A 93 -10.52 -12.88 -25.18
CA ALA A 93 -11.98 -13.04 -25.12
C ALA A 93 -12.46 -14.08 -24.10
N SER A 94 -11.60 -14.97 -23.63
CA SER A 94 -11.98 -16.05 -22.70
C SER A 94 -11.74 -15.68 -21.23
N ALA A 95 -12.61 -16.17 -20.35
CA ALA A 95 -12.34 -16.19 -18.92
C ALA A 95 -11.04 -16.94 -18.65
N VAL A 96 -10.19 -16.37 -17.80
CA VAL A 96 -8.88 -16.94 -17.47
C VAL A 96 -9.07 -18.12 -16.53
N ASP A 97 -8.53 -19.27 -16.91
CA ASP A 97 -8.37 -20.39 -15.98
C ASP A 97 -7.22 -20.05 -15.01
N ALA A 98 -7.57 -19.87 -13.73
CA ALA A 98 -6.59 -19.53 -12.69
C ALA A 98 -5.51 -20.61 -12.49
N GLU A 99 -5.75 -21.86 -12.93
CA GLU A 99 -4.75 -22.94 -12.89
C GLU A 99 -3.77 -22.89 -14.08
N HIS A 100 -4.12 -22.18 -15.15
CA HIS A 100 -3.37 -22.13 -16.41
C HIS A 100 -3.25 -20.71 -16.97
N VAL A 101 -2.43 -19.88 -16.31
CA VAL A 101 -2.15 -18.50 -16.76
C VAL A 101 -0.95 -18.48 -17.72
N GLY A 102 -1.21 -18.14 -18.98
CA GLY A 102 -0.17 -17.91 -19.98
C GLY A 102 0.60 -16.61 -19.75
N GLU A 103 1.72 -16.42 -20.45
CA GLU A 103 2.51 -15.18 -20.43
C GLU A 103 2.79 -14.67 -21.85
N LEU A 104 2.93 -13.36 -22.01
CA LEU A 104 3.43 -12.77 -23.25
C LEU A 104 4.93 -12.47 -23.11
N VAL A 105 5.70 -12.88 -24.12
CA VAL A 105 7.15 -12.72 -24.16
C VAL A 105 7.55 -12.04 -25.46
N ALA A 106 8.41 -11.02 -25.41
CA ALA A 106 9.03 -10.45 -26.59
C ALA A 106 10.39 -11.11 -26.87
N GLN A 107 10.63 -11.48 -28.12
CA GLN A 107 11.92 -11.98 -28.57
C GLN A 107 12.74 -10.85 -29.19
N LEU A 108 13.99 -10.72 -28.72
CA LEU A 108 14.94 -9.75 -29.26
C LEU A 108 15.89 -10.40 -30.29
N GLY A 109 16.42 -9.60 -31.21
CA GLY A 109 17.40 -10.03 -32.21
C GLY A 109 18.74 -10.51 -31.63
N SER A 110 19.01 -10.19 -30.35
CA SER A 110 20.13 -10.75 -29.58
C SER A 110 19.91 -12.21 -29.16
N GLY A 111 18.68 -12.72 -29.26
CA GLY A 111 18.25 -14.00 -28.71
C GLY A 111 17.78 -13.93 -27.25
N GLN A 112 17.77 -12.74 -26.64
CA GLN A 112 17.17 -12.52 -25.32
C GLN A 112 15.64 -12.51 -25.40
N GLU A 113 14.99 -13.07 -24.39
CA GLU A 113 13.54 -13.01 -24.20
C GLU A 113 13.21 -12.02 -23.07
N LEU A 114 12.24 -11.14 -23.31
CA LEU A 114 11.69 -10.21 -22.32
C LEU A 114 10.28 -10.65 -21.95
N ARG A 115 10.03 -10.92 -20.66
CA ARG A 115 8.71 -11.36 -20.19
C ARG A 115 7.81 -10.15 -19.97
N LEU A 116 6.90 -9.85 -20.89
CA LEU A 116 6.05 -8.66 -20.83
C LEU A 116 5.00 -8.74 -19.71
N GLY A 117 4.55 -9.95 -19.35
CA GLY A 117 3.65 -10.16 -18.21
C GLY A 117 2.67 -11.32 -18.41
N PRO A 118 1.89 -11.66 -17.38
CA PRO A 118 0.86 -12.68 -17.44
C PRO A 118 -0.33 -12.25 -18.30
N LEU A 119 -1.05 -13.23 -18.85
CA LEU A 119 -2.30 -13.06 -19.61
C LEU A 119 -3.50 -13.41 -18.73
N ASP A 120 -3.62 -12.75 -17.56
CA ASP A 120 -4.58 -13.06 -16.49
C ASP A 120 -5.83 -12.15 -16.48
N PHE A 121 -6.13 -11.49 -17.59
CA PHE A 121 -7.24 -10.55 -17.75
C PHE A 121 -8.22 -10.98 -18.85
N THR A 122 -9.42 -10.38 -18.85
CA THR A 122 -10.41 -10.52 -19.91
C THR A 122 -10.64 -9.17 -20.56
N GLY A 123 -10.73 -9.12 -21.89
CA GLY A 123 -10.75 -7.87 -22.65
C GLY A 123 -9.35 -7.34 -22.95
N ARG A 124 -9.27 -6.05 -23.28
CA ARG A 124 -8.06 -5.38 -23.77
C ARG A 124 -7.11 -4.99 -22.62
N HIS A 125 -5.82 -5.26 -22.73
CA HIS A 125 -4.83 -4.88 -21.72
C HIS A 125 -3.50 -4.47 -22.36
N LEU A 126 -2.73 -3.63 -21.67
CA LEU A 126 -1.42 -3.15 -22.09
C LEU A 126 -0.34 -3.81 -21.26
N LEU A 127 0.53 -4.59 -21.89
CA LEU A 127 1.74 -5.12 -21.26
C LEU A 127 2.95 -4.27 -21.64
N ARG A 128 3.86 -4.05 -20.69
CA ARG A 128 5.05 -3.21 -20.89
C ARG A 128 6.27 -3.89 -20.29
N HIS A 129 7.42 -3.75 -20.96
CA HIS A 129 8.72 -4.11 -20.38
C HIS A 129 9.80 -3.11 -20.79
N ALA A 130 10.71 -2.77 -19.88
CA ALA A 130 11.90 -1.96 -20.18
C ALA A 130 12.75 -2.62 -21.28
N LEU A 131 13.25 -1.80 -22.19
CA LEU A 131 13.94 -2.26 -23.38
C LEU A 131 15.43 -1.93 -23.27
N PRO A 132 16.34 -2.89 -23.46
CA PRO A 132 17.76 -2.58 -23.54
C PRO A 132 18.06 -1.68 -24.74
N GLY A 133 18.91 -0.66 -24.56
CA GLY A 133 19.25 0.27 -25.63
C GLY A 133 19.82 -0.40 -26.88
N GLY A 134 19.34 0.00 -28.06
CA GLY A 134 19.78 -0.57 -29.35
C GLY A 134 19.23 -1.98 -29.64
N SER A 135 18.20 -2.42 -28.92
CA SER A 135 17.52 -3.68 -29.18
C SER A 135 16.77 -3.68 -30.51
N SER A 136 16.58 -4.89 -31.05
CA SER A 136 15.64 -5.13 -32.13
C SER A 136 14.64 -6.22 -31.73
N VAL A 137 13.38 -6.05 -32.08
CA VAL A 137 12.31 -7.02 -31.80
C VAL A 137 12.15 -7.91 -33.02
N VAL A 138 12.18 -9.23 -32.83
CA VAL A 138 11.99 -10.23 -33.90
C VAL A 138 10.61 -10.88 -33.87
N GLY A 139 9.93 -10.84 -32.74
CA GLY A 139 8.63 -11.48 -32.57
C GLY A 139 8.12 -11.44 -31.14
N LEU A 140 6.94 -12.03 -30.94
CA LEU A 140 6.29 -12.25 -29.66
C LEU A 140 5.99 -13.74 -29.49
N ILE A 141 5.88 -14.20 -28.25
CA ILE A 141 5.41 -15.54 -27.91
C ILE A 141 4.30 -15.37 -26.87
N ALA A 142 3.09 -15.80 -27.20
CA ALA A 142 2.09 -16.08 -26.18
C ALA A 142 2.31 -17.52 -25.70
N ARG A 143 2.94 -17.66 -24.54
CA ARG A 143 3.43 -18.93 -23.99
C ARG A 143 2.42 -19.51 -23.01
N GLY A 144 2.23 -20.82 -23.07
CA GLY A 144 1.40 -21.55 -22.10
C GLY A 144 -0.08 -21.18 -22.19
N LEU A 145 -0.58 -20.85 -23.37
CA LEU A 145 -2.00 -20.62 -23.61
C LEU A 145 -2.77 -21.93 -23.36
N PHE A 146 -3.94 -21.81 -22.75
CA PHE A 146 -4.85 -22.91 -22.50
C PHE A 146 -6.30 -22.49 -22.76
N HIS A 147 -6.94 -23.13 -23.73
CA HIS A 147 -8.36 -22.91 -24.03
C HIS A 147 -9.06 -24.25 -24.29
N GLU A 148 -10.05 -24.58 -23.46
CA GLU A 148 -10.88 -25.80 -23.64
C GLU A 148 -11.74 -25.72 -24.90
N GLU A 149 -12.26 -24.52 -25.20
CA GLU A 149 -13.01 -24.19 -26.41
C GLU A 149 -12.23 -23.18 -27.26
N SER A 150 -12.64 -22.97 -28.51
CA SER A 150 -11.98 -22.00 -29.39
C SER A 150 -12.14 -20.58 -28.85
N ALA A 151 -11.02 -19.92 -28.57
CA ALA A 151 -10.97 -18.55 -28.09
C ALA A 151 -10.09 -17.67 -28.98
N GLU A 152 -10.39 -16.37 -28.99
CA GLU A 152 -9.61 -15.38 -29.71
C GLU A 152 -8.67 -14.64 -28.76
N PHE A 153 -7.41 -14.55 -29.19
CA PHE A 153 -6.39 -13.69 -28.63
C PHE A 153 -5.95 -12.70 -29.72
N ILE A 154 -6.06 -11.41 -29.44
CA ILE A 154 -5.85 -10.36 -30.44
C ILE A 154 -4.65 -9.52 -30.00
N ILE A 155 -3.69 -9.29 -30.90
CA ILE A 155 -2.64 -8.29 -30.72
C ILE A 155 -3.09 -7.02 -31.43
N HIS A 156 -3.44 -6.02 -30.63
CA HIS A 156 -3.93 -4.74 -31.13
C HIS A 156 -2.79 -3.87 -31.63
N GLU A 157 -1.75 -3.75 -30.81
CA GLU A 157 -0.73 -2.73 -31.01
C GLU A 157 0.59 -3.15 -30.41
N ILE A 158 1.68 -2.82 -31.10
CA ILE A 158 3.03 -2.87 -30.57
C ILE A 158 3.63 -1.48 -30.73
N ALA A 159 4.12 -0.91 -29.64
CA ALA A 159 4.69 0.43 -29.62
C ALA A 159 6.00 0.48 -28.83
N PHE A 160 6.89 1.40 -29.22
CA PHE A 160 8.05 1.78 -28.42
C PHE A 160 7.74 3.05 -27.65
N GLU A 161 8.05 3.07 -26.36
CA GLU A 161 7.86 4.21 -25.47
C GLU A 161 9.20 4.96 -25.28
N ASP A 162 9.19 6.27 -25.50
CA ASP A 162 10.31 7.17 -25.25
C ASP A 162 10.32 7.70 -23.80
N ALA A 163 11.48 8.14 -23.32
CA ALA A 163 11.63 8.70 -21.98
C ALA A 163 10.80 9.99 -21.76
N ALA A 164 10.15 10.09 -20.60
CA ALA A 164 9.44 11.32 -20.23
C ALA A 164 10.40 12.42 -19.74
N PRO A 165 10.16 13.69 -20.11
CA PRO A 165 11.03 14.79 -19.73
C PRO A 165 10.82 15.38 -18.32
N SER A 166 9.75 15.02 -17.60
CA SER A 166 9.35 15.74 -16.38
C SER A 166 9.73 15.02 -15.08
N THR A 167 10.45 15.73 -14.21
CA THR A 167 10.58 15.39 -12.78
C THR A 167 9.33 15.87 -12.04
N GLU A 168 8.76 15.01 -11.20
CA GLU A 168 7.59 15.39 -10.39
C GLU A 168 7.98 16.36 -9.26
N SER A 169 7.03 17.19 -8.85
CA SER A 169 7.21 18.06 -7.69
C SER A 169 6.85 17.31 -6.40
N PRO A 170 7.50 17.62 -5.26
CA PRO A 170 7.10 17.06 -3.97
C PRO A 170 5.63 17.38 -3.67
N VAL A 171 4.90 16.39 -3.15
CA VAL A 171 3.55 16.59 -2.64
C VAL A 171 3.63 17.50 -1.40
N ALA A 172 2.79 18.54 -1.38
CA ALA A 172 2.67 19.40 -0.22
C ALA A 172 1.97 18.66 0.92
N LEU A 173 2.54 18.75 2.13
CA LEU A 173 1.97 18.13 3.32
C LEU A 173 0.74 18.91 3.80
N PRO A 174 -0.46 18.29 3.85
CA PRO A 174 -1.63 18.95 4.41
C PRO A 174 -1.54 19.01 5.94
N HIS A 175 -2.22 19.98 6.54
CA HIS A 175 -2.53 19.94 7.97
C HIS A 175 -3.39 18.69 8.27
N PRO A 176 -3.17 17.94 9.38
CA PRO A 176 -2.27 18.22 10.52
C PRO A 176 -0.81 17.75 10.32
N TYR A 177 -0.50 17.09 9.22
CA TYR A 177 0.77 16.41 8.97
C TYR A 177 1.86 17.30 8.36
N GLY A 178 1.86 18.63 8.61
CA GLY A 178 2.70 19.69 7.99
C GLY A 178 4.23 19.46 7.96
N GLU A 179 5.08 20.48 7.80
CA GLU A 179 6.47 20.27 7.30
C GLU A 179 7.40 19.30 8.09
N SER A 180 7.13 18.90 9.34
CA SER A 180 7.94 17.89 10.06
C SER A 180 7.19 17.23 11.25
N PRO A 181 6.19 16.35 11.04
CA PRO A 181 5.64 15.53 12.11
C PRO A 181 6.73 14.65 12.73
N SER A 182 6.55 14.32 14.01
CA SER A 182 7.46 13.44 14.75
C SER A 182 6.68 12.50 15.64
N ILE A 183 7.25 11.32 15.87
CA ILE A 183 6.70 10.28 16.74
C ILE A 183 7.07 10.47 18.21
N LEU A 184 7.79 11.55 18.56
CA LEU A 184 8.30 11.76 19.91
C LEU A 184 7.16 11.75 20.95
N PRO A 185 7.21 10.86 21.95
CA PRO A 185 6.16 10.76 22.95
C PRO A 185 5.97 12.05 23.77
N PHE A 186 4.73 12.35 24.14
CA PHE A 186 4.44 13.43 25.08
C PHE A 186 4.93 13.05 26.48
N THR A 187 5.52 14.02 27.18
CA THR A 187 5.96 13.84 28.57
C THR A 187 5.21 14.81 29.47
N ASP A 188 4.59 14.30 30.54
CA ASP A 188 3.75 15.09 31.45
C ASP A 188 4.55 15.81 32.55
N GLU A 189 5.80 15.40 32.77
CA GLU A 189 6.67 15.96 33.80
C GLU A 189 7.82 16.77 33.20
N GLU A 190 8.29 17.74 33.97
CA GLU A 190 9.48 18.51 33.60
C GLU A 190 10.71 17.60 33.59
N VAL A 191 11.43 17.59 32.47
CA VAL A 191 12.65 16.80 32.29
C VAL A 191 13.82 17.74 32.00
N THR A 192 14.90 17.56 32.74
CA THR A 192 16.18 18.22 32.45
C THR A 192 17.05 17.29 31.63
N ASN A 193 17.52 17.77 30.49
CA ASN A 193 18.45 17.07 29.61
C ASN A 193 19.88 17.62 29.76
N SER A 194 20.88 16.74 29.70
CA SER A 194 22.30 17.13 29.69
C SER A 194 23.17 16.14 28.92
N ILE A 195 24.28 16.63 28.36
CA ILE A 195 25.29 15.81 27.69
C ILE A 195 26.63 16.02 28.38
N GLU A 196 27.29 14.93 28.76
CA GLU A 196 28.63 14.92 29.35
C GLU A 196 29.54 13.99 28.55
N LYS A 197 30.80 14.40 28.34
CA LYS A 197 31.83 13.53 27.74
C LYS A 197 32.68 12.93 28.85
N ASP A 198 32.72 11.60 28.94
CA ASP A 198 33.56 10.85 29.87
C ASP A 198 34.53 9.93 29.10
N GLY A 199 35.79 10.34 29.03
CA GLY A 199 36.80 9.65 28.22
C GLY A 199 36.42 9.63 26.73
N ILE A 200 36.19 8.43 26.20
CA ILE A 200 35.72 8.21 24.81
C ILE A 200 34.19 8.12 24.71
N SER A 201 33.51 8.02 25.84
CA SER A 201 32.05 7.87 25.92
C SER A 201 31.36 9.22 26.06
N PHE A 202 30.11 9.26 25.63
CA PHE A 202 29.20 10.39 25.86
C PHE A 202 27.99 9.90 26.64
N ILE A 203 27.63 10.63 27.68
CA ILE A 203 26.51 10.33 28.56
C ILE A 203 25.44 11.39 28.30
N LEU A 204 24.31 10.97 27.70
CA LEU A 204 23.13 11.80 27.55
C LEU A 204 22.16 11.45 28.68
N GLU A 205 21.94 12.37 29.61
CA GLU A 205 21.11 12.16 30.80
C GLU A 205 19.75 12.86 30.66
N ALA A 206 18.67 12.13 30.90
CA ALA A 206 17.33 12.65 31.13
C ALA A 206 16.98 12.49 32.61
N ARG A 207 16.78 13.62 33.28
CA ARG A 207 16.47 13.68 34.71
C ARG A 207 15.07 14.23 34.93
N SER A 208 14.24 13.42 35.54
CA SER A 208 12.85 13.74 35.91
C SER A 208 12.60 13.42 37.38
N LEU A 209 11.41 13.76 37.89
CA LEU A 209 11.00 13.34 39.23
C LEU A 209 10.82 11.82 39.31
N SER A 210 10.36 11.20 38.23
CA SER A 210 10.09 9.76 38.20
C SER A 210 11.34 8.90 38.00
N ALA A 211 12.33 9.33 37.21
CA ALA A 211 13.53 8.54 36.94
C ALA A 211 14.72 9.40 36.48
N VAL A 212 15.92 8.86 36.69
CA VAL A 212 17.14 9.30 36.00
C VAL A 212 17.51 8.24 34.98
N VAL A 213 17.52 8.59 33.70
CA VAL A 213 17.89 7.71 32.59
C VAL A 213 19.16 8.26 31.96
N ARG A 214 20.15 7.39 31.73
CA ARG A 214 21.39 7.73 31.04
C ARG A 214 21.53 6.86 29.82
N TYR A 215 21.72 7.50 28.68
CA TYR A 215 22.08 6.86 27.44
C TYR A 215 23.58 7.06 27.25
N VAL A 216 24.33 5.97 27.26
CA VAL A 216 25.79 5.98 27.16
C VAL A 216 26.16 5.55 25.76
N TYR A 217 26.76 6.45 24.99
CA TYR A 217 27.29 6.17 23.65
C TYR A 217 28.81 6.03 23.70
N THR A 218 29.33 4.89 23.30
CA THR A 218 30.78 4.63 23.22
C THR A 218 31.14 4.15 21.81
N PRO A 219 31.71 5.01 20.95
CA PRO A 219 31.93 4.69 19.53
C PRO A 219 33.06 3.66 19.34
N ILE A 220 32.73 2.36 19.29
CA ILE A 220 33.69 1.26 19.18
C ILE A 220 33.36 0.37 17.98
N GLU A 221 32.16 -0.18 17.96
CA GLU A 221 31.74 -1.19 16.98
C GLU A 221 31.24 -0.54 15.67
N GLY A 222 30.78 0.71 15.72
CA GLY A 222 30.23 1.39 14.55
C GLY A 222 28.83 0.92 14.16
N ASN A 223 28.13 0.32 15.13
CA ASN A 223 26.74 -0.12 15.02
C ASN A 223 25.97 0.32 16.29
N LEU A 224 24.72 -0.10 16.46
CA LEU A 224 23.89 0.34 17.58
C LEU A 224 24.24 -0.34 18.92
N SER A 225 25.11 -1.36 18.94
CA SER A 225 25.67 -1.94 20.16
C SER A 225 26.51 -0.94 20.97
N ASP A 226 26.95 0.16 20.35
CA ASP A 226 27.67 1.25 20.99
C ASP A 226 26.81 2.06 21.97
N ILE A 227 25.49 1.78 22.05
CA ILE A 227 24.52 2.52 22.88
C ILE A 227 23.99 1.61 24.00
N GLU A 228 24.19 2.06 25.23
CA GLU A 228 23.73 1.41 26.46
C GLU A 228 22.77 2.33 27.22
N VAL A 229 21.82 1.74 27.95
CA VAL A 229 20.86 2.46 28.78
C VAL A 229 21.00 2.07 30.24
N GLU A 230 21.26 3.05 31.10
CA GLU A 230 21.25 2.90 32.55
C GLU A 230 20.03 3.61 33.15
N ILE A 231 19.37 2.93 34.09
CA ILE A 231 18.14 3.44 34.72
C ILE A 231 18.37 3.52 36.23
N ASN A 232 18.34 4.73 36.79
CA ASN A 232 18.63 5.01 38.20
C ASN A 232 19.98 4.43 38.70
N ASN A 233 21.01 4.45 37.84
CA ASN A 233 22.32 3.85 38.09
C ASN A 233 22.30 2.32 38.31
N ALA A 234 21.29 1.62 37.76
CA ALA A 234 21.31 0.16 37.66
C ALA A 234 22.27 -0.30 36.55
N ASP A 235 22.48 -1.62 36.47
CA ASP A 235 23.28 -2.23 35.41
C ASP A 235 22.74 -1.84 34.02
N ALA A 236 23.67 -1.62 33.08
CA ALA A 236 23.36 -1.20 31.72
C ALA A 236 22.57 -2.27 30.94
N ILE A 237 21.63 -1.79 30.13
CA ILE A 237 20.84 -2.60 29.19
C ILE A 237 21.22 -2.19 27.78
N LYS A 238 21.56 -3.15 26.92
CA LYS A 238 21.67 -2.92 25.48
C LYS A 238 20.32 -3.21 24.85
N LEU A 239 19.75 -2.24 24.17
CA LEU A 239 18.43 -2.36 23.55
C LEU A 239 18.51 -2.64 22.05
N ALA A 240 19.69 -2.50 21.46
CA ALA A 240 19.95 -2.64 20.04
C ALA A 240 21.26 -3.37 19.74
N GLU A 241 21.57 -4.41 20.52
CA GLU A 241 22.78 -5.22 20.31
C GLU A 241 22.72 -5.90 18.94
N ASP A 242 23.85 -5.85 18.23
CA ASP A 242 24.07 -6.26 16.84
C ASP A 242 23.17 -5.54 15.80
N GLY A 243 22.43 -4.51 16.22
CA GLY A 243 21.63 -3.65 15.36
C GLY A 243 22.46 -2.56 14.67
N GLY A 244 21.90 -1.92 13.65
CA GLY A 244 22.49 -0.80 12.92
C GLY A 244 22.33 -0.88 11.42
N ILE A 245 23.23 -0.22 10.70
CA ILE A 245 23.14 -0.03 9.25
C ILE A 245 23.51 -1.33 8.52
N ARG A 246 22.61 -1.79 7.65
CA ARG A 246 22.87 -2.83 6.65
C ARG A 246 23.40 -2.21 5.37
N VAL A 247 24.38 -2.84 4.74
CA VAL A 247 25.02 -2.31 3.53
C VAL A 247 25.13 -3.35 2.42
N VAL A 248 25.03 -2.90 1.17
CA VAL A 248 25.37 -3.70 -0.01
C VAL A 248 26.77 -3.33 -0.47
N MET A 249 27.71 -4.29 -0.38
CA MET A 249 29.08 -4.14 -0.88
C MET A 249 29.54 -5.44 -1.50
N GLY A 250 30.23 -5.38 -2.64
CA GLY A 250 30.65 -6.57 -3.39
C GLY A 250 29.47 -7.38 -3.97
N GLY A 251 28.34 -6.71 -4.26
CA GLY A 251 27.14 -7.34 -4.81
C GLY A 251 26.32 -8.18 -3.82
N GLN A 252 26.66 -8.13 -2.53
CA GLN A 252 25.97 -8.84 -1.46
C GLN A 252 25.57 -7.87 -0.36
N GLU A 253 24.45 -8.15 0.31
CA GLU A 253 24.00 -7.44 1.50
C GLU A 253 24.64 -8.02 2.78
N TRP A 254 25.08 -7.12 3.67
CA TRP A 254 25.77 -7.42 4.92
C TRP A 254 24.99 -6.88 6.11
N SER A 255 24.97 -7.67 7.19
CA SER A 255 24.32 -7.27 8.44
C SER A 255 25.11 -6.20 9.20
N ALA A 256 24.46 -5.53 10.15
CA ALA A 256 25.06 -4.44 10.92
C ALA A 256 26.25 -4.86 11.78
N ALA A 257 26.31 -6.13 12.20
CA ALA A 257 27.38 -6.71 13.02
C ALA A 257 28.34 -7.63 12.23
N ASP A 258 28.21 -7.71 10.91
CA ASP A 258 29.05 -8.60 10.10
C ASP A 258 30.53 -8.19 10.15
N GLU A 259 31.41 -9.14 10.49
CA GLU A 259 32.85 -8.92 10.63
C GLU A 259 33.56 -8.64 9.30
N GLU A 260 32.95 -9.00 8.16
CA GLU A 260 33.53 -8.77 6.84
C GLU A 260 33.47 -7.29 6.40
N ILE A 261 32.67 -6.47 7.09
CA ILE A 261 32.63 -5.03 6.89
C ILE A 261 33.53 -4.37 7.93
N GLU A 262 34.61 -3.74 7.48
CA GLU A 262 35.46 -2.97 8.36
C GLU A 262 34.82 -1.60 8.65
N ARG A 263 34.55 -1.33 9.92
CA ARG A 263 33.92 -0.07 10.38
C ARG A 263 34.99 0.81 11.02
N HIS A 264 35.48 1.80 10.30
CA HIS A 264 36.52 2.71 10.76
C HIS A 264 35.90 3.94 11.42
N PHE A 265 36.15 4.10 12.72
CA PHE A 265 35.79 5.32 13.44
C PHE A 265 36.66 6.49 12.98
N VAL A 266 36.05 7.57 12.49
CA VAL A 266 36.77 8.74 11.95
C VAL A 266 36.91 9.82 13.01
N SER A 267 35.81 10.25 13.63
CA SER A 267 35.78 11.32 14.63
C SER A 267 34.47 11.33 15.41
N SER A 268 34.49 11.86 16.63
CA SER A 268 33.28 12.25 17.36
C SER A 268 33.47 13.57 18.09
N ASP A 269 32.51 14.47 17.90
CA ASP A 269 32.52 15.80 18.50
C ASP A 269 31.13 16.17 18.98
N GLN A 270 31.05 16.93 20.08
CA GLN A 270 29.80 17.54 20.50
C GLN A 270 29.60 18.83 19.69
N VAL A 271 28.52 18.90 18.92
CA VAL A 271 28.14 20.04 18.07
C VAL A 271 26.79 20.57 18.57
N GLY A 272 26.83 21.68 19.30
CA GLY A 272 25.63 22.23 19.95
C GLY A 272 25.07 21.26 21.00
N GLU A 273 23.82 20.86 20.82
CA GLU A 273 23.08 19.92 21.69
C GLU A 273 23.09 18.48 21.17
N ALA A 274 23.93 18.18 20.18
CA ALA A 274 24.07 16.85 19.60
C ALA A 274 25.53 16.38 19.62
N ILE A 275 25.71 15.06 19.53
CA ILE A 275 26.99 14.40 19.29
C ILE A 275 27.00 13.96 17.83
N GLU A 276 28.01 14.37 17.07
CA GLU A 276 28.23 13.91 15.70
C GLU A 276 29.37 12.90 15.68
N ALA A 277 29.08 11.66 15.30
CA ALA A 277 30.08 10.60 15.11
C ALA A 277 30.14 10.17 13.64
N ARG A 278 31.35 10.18 13.07
CA ARG A 278 31.60 9.87 11.65
C ARG A 278 32.26 8.51 11.53
N TRP A 279 31.73 7.70 10.63
CA TRP A 279 32.18 6.34 10.37
C TRP A 279 32.43 6.14 8.89
N GLN A 280 33.45 5.35 8.55
CA GLN A 280 33.71 4.90 7.19
C GLN A 280 33.68 3.37 7.16
N PHE A 281 32.72 2.83 6.41
CA PHE A 281 32.58 1.40 6.21
C PHE A 281 33.37 1.00 4.97
N ARG A 282 34.11 -0.11 5.05
CA ARG A 282 34.98 -0.58 3.98
C ARG A 282 34.85 -2.08 3.76
N ARG A 283 34.77 -2.46 2.48
CA ARG A 283 34.95 -3.85 2.02
C ARG A 283 35.73 -3.87 0.72
N GLY A 284 36.94 -4.42 0.74
CA GLY A 284 37.83 -4.41 -0.44
C GLY A 284 38.12 -2.98 -0.91
N SER A 285 37.69 -2.63 -2.12
CA SER A 285 37.82 -1.27 -2.68
C SER A 285 36.58 -0.40 -2.50
N GLU A 286 35.48 -0.94 -1.99
CA GLU A 286 34.24 -0.18 -1.76
C GLU A 286 34.29 0.53 -0.41
N LEU A 287 33.78 1.77 -0.40
CA LEU A 287 33.73 2.65 0.77
C LEU A 287 32.34 3.29 0.87
N ALA A 288 31.88 3.50 2.10
CA ALA A 288 30.66 4.24 2.40
C ALA A 288 30.85 5.05 3.69
N ASP A 289 30.56 6.34 3.64
CA ASP A 289 30.68 7.23 4.80
C ASP A 289 29.31 7.43 5.45
N PHE A 290 29.25 7.34 6.77
CA PHE A 290 28.04 7.51 7.58
C PHE A 290 28.25 8.53 8.70
N LEU A 291 27.18 9.23 9.04
CA LEU A 291 27.11 10.19 10.13
C LEU A 291 26.00 9.78 11.09
N PHE A 292 26.37 9.66 12.37
CA PHE A 292 25.47 9.37 13.47
C PHE A 292 25.33 10.68 14.25
N ARG A 293 24.11 11.22 14.37
CA ARG A 293 23.82 12.36 15.23
C ARG A 293 22.96 11.91 16.40
N LEU A 294 23.51 12.00 17.61
CA LEU A 294 22.82 11.62 18.84
C LEU A 294 22.44 12.87 19.62
N ARG A 295 21.18 13.00 20.01
CA ARG A 295 20.68 14.06 20.90
C ARG A 295 19.65 13.49 21.85
N ILE A 296 19.33 14.25 22.89
CA ILE A 296 18.34 13.85 23.87
C ILE A 296 17.29 14.96 24.01
N GLU A 297 16.02 14.57 24.05
CA GLU A 297 14.88 15.48 24.16
C GLU A 297 13.82 14.85 25.06
N GLY A 298 13.46 15.53 26.15
CA GLY A 298 12.56 14.97 27.15
C GLY A 298 13.13 13.65 27.69
N LYS A 299 12.37 12.56 27.56
CA LYS A 299 12.77 11.21 27.98
C LYS A 299 13.31 10.34 26.84
N SER A 300 13.56 10.92 25.67
CA SER A 300 13.89 10.17 24.47
C SER A 300 15.32 10.45 24.02
N LEU A 301 16.07 9.39 23.76
CA LEU A 301 17.28 9.46 22.93
C LEU A 301 16.86 9.43 21.47
N ILE A 302 17.46 10.31 20.68
CA ILE A 302 17.21 10.45 19.25
C ILE A 302 18.53 10.23 18.52
N VAL A 303 18.57 9.24 17.64
CA VAL A 303 19.73 8.86 16.85
C VAL A 303 19.39 9.00 15.38
N GLU A 304 19.96 10.00 14.71
CA GLU A 304 19.81 10.21 13.28
C GLU A 304 21.00 9.58 12.54
N LEU A 305 20.71 8.80 11.51
CA LEU A 305 21.68 8.04 10.74
C LEU A 305 21.59 8.48 9.28
N GLU A 306 22.68 9.04 8.76
CA GLU A 306 22.74 9.62 7.41
C GLU A 306 23.95 9.13 6.63
N GLY A 307 23.82 9.01 5.31
CA GLY A 307 24.95 8.83 4.39
C GLY A 307 24.89 7.55 3.57
N GLY A 308 26.04 6.94 3.30
CA GLY A 308 26.17 5.67 2.58
C GLY A 308 25.95 5.70 1.07
N GLY A 309 25.42 6.79 0.51
CA GLY A 309 25.11 6.86 -0.92
C GLY A 309 24.18 5.72 -1.34
N ASP A 310 24.50 5.02 -2.42
CA ASP A 310 23.74 3.88 -2.94
C ASP A 310 24.03 2.54 -2.21
N LYS A 311 24.89 2.56 -1.18
CA LYS A 311 25.34 1.35 -0.46
C LYS A 311 24.47 0.99 0.74
N ALA A 312 23.63 1.89 1.23
CA ALA A 312 22.73 1.60 2.34
C ALA A 312 21.62 0.64 1.90
N ALA A 313 21.43 -0.43 2.65
CA ALA A 313 20.39 -1.44 2.40
C ALA A 313 19.20 -1.31 3.38
N GLY A 314 19.43 -0.70 4.55
CA GLY A 314 18.42 -0.59 5.59
C GLY A 314 19.02 -0.45 6.99
N ILE A 315 18.15 -0.55 7.99
CA ILE A 315 18.50 -0.60 9.41
C ILE A 315 17.80 -1.79 10.04
N GLU A 316 18.48 -2.46 10.96
CA GLU A 316 17.85 -3.38 11.91
C GLU A 316 18.09 -2.86 13.32
N LEU A 317 17.08 -2.87 14.18
CA LEU A 317 17.24 -2.40 15.57
C LEU A 317 17.93 -3.41 16.48
N GLY A 318 18.25 -4.62 16.02
CA GLY A 318 19.01 -5.60 16.82
C GLY A 318 18.16 -6.26 17.91
N TYR A 319 18.81 -6.68 19.00
CA TYR A 319 18.16 -7.34 20.14
C TYR A 319 18.50 -6.73 21.50
N VAL A 320 17.74 -7.14 22.51
CA VAL A 320 17.89 -6.73 23.90
C VAL A 320 18.77 -7.70 24.68
N SER A 321 19.77 -7.16 25.37
CA SER A 321 20.58 -7.89 26.35
C SER A 321 20.76 -7.09 27.64
N GLY A 322 21.02 -7.80 28.75
CA GLY A 322 21.14 -7.20 30.08
C GLY A 322 19.81 -6.84 30.78
N ALA A 323 18.67 -6.96 30.09
CA ALA A 323 17.36 -6.65 30.69
C ALA A 323 16.95 -7.67 31.78
N ILE A 324 16.38 -7.17 32.88
CA ILE A 324 15.94 -7.98 34.01
C ILE A 324 14.44 -8.27 33.91
N HIS A 325 14.07 -9.55 33.86
CA HIS A 325 12.68 -10.00 33.68
C HIS A 325 11.94 -9.30 32.52
N PRO A 326 12.52 -9.27 31.31
CA PRO A 326 11.95 -8.54 30.20
C PRO A 326 10.59 -9.13 29.79
N ARG A 327 9.61 -8.26 29.53
CA ARG A 327 8.28 -8.64 29.05
C ARG A 327 7.88 -7.75 27.86
N PRO A 328 7.73 -8.30 26.65
CA PRO A 328 7.17 -7.55 25.53
C PRO A 328 5.67 -7.35 25.73
N VAL A 329 5.20 -6.12 25.56
CA VAL A 329 3.78 -5.72 25.64
C VAL A 329 3.35 -5.29 24.25
N ARG A 330 2.43 -6.05 23.65
CA ARG A 330 1.80 -5.70 22.36
C ARG A 330 0.78 -4.58 22.56
N VAL A 331 0.71 -3.66 21.61
CA VAL A 331 -0.20 -2.52 21.64
C VAL A 331 -1.24 -2.69 20.53
N PRO A 332 -2.52 -2.95 20.86
CA PRO A 332 -3.60 -3.03 19.88
C PRO A 332 -3.62 -1.84 18.92
N TYR A 333 -3.92 -2.10 17.65
CA TYR A 333 -3.93 -1.14 16.52
C TYR A 333 -2.60 -0.52 16.12
N PHE A 334 -1.56 -0.58 16.96
CA PHE A 334 -0.23 -0.16 16.53
C PHE A 334 0.45 -1.30 15.78
N SER A 335 0.53 -1.16 14.46
CA SER A 335 0.93 -2.25 13.54
C SER A 335 1.85 -1.74 12.44
N PHE A 336 2.79 -2.58 12.04
CA PHE A 336 3.56 -2.44 10.81
C PHE A 336 3.12 -3.57 9.85
N GLY A 337 1.96 -3.37 9.21
CA GLY A 337 1.30 -4.41 8.42
C GLY A 337 0.69 -5.46 9.33
N GLU A 338 1.04 -6.73 9.14
CA GLU A 338 0.62 -7.82 10.03
C GLU A 338 1.51 -7.97 11.27
N GLU A 339 2.67 -7.30 11.29
CA GLU A 339 3.60 -7.32 12.42
C GLU A 339 3.20 -6.27 13.46
N GLN A 340 3.41 -6.60 14.73
CA GLN A 340 2.98 -5.76 15.86
C GLN A 340 4.18 -5.31 16.67
N PRO A 341 4.52 -4.02 16.60
CA PRO A 341 5.47 -3.44 17.51
C PRO A 341 5.12 -3.71 18.98
N VAL A 342 6.15 -3.84 19.79
CA VAL A 342 6.06 -4.10 21.23
C VAL A 342 6.76 -3.03 22.04
N ILE A 343 6.24 -2.81 23.24
CA ILE A 343 6.85 -2.01 24.29
C ILE A 343 7.51 -2.96 25.29
N LEU A 344 8.76 -2.72 25.66
CA LEU A 344 9.43 -3.52 26.67
C LEU A 344 9.02 -3.05 28.07
N SER A 345 8.51 -3.96 28.90
CA SER A 345 8.45 -3.78 30.35
C SER A 345 9.62 -4.50 31.01
N THR A 346 10.49 -3.77 31.69
CA THR A 346 11.62 -4.32 32.47
C THR A 346 11.97 -3.39 33.62
N SER A 347 12.50 -3.91 34.73
CA SER A 347 13.01 -3.09 35.85
C SER A 347 12.06 -1.98 36.37
N GLY A 348 10.74 -2.18 36.26
CA GLY A 348 9.73 -1.19 36.68
C GLY A 348 9.58 0.02 35.76
N VAL A 349 10.06 -0.07 34.52
CA VAL A 349 9.86 0.93 33.45
C VAL A 349 9.28 0.28 32.20
N PHE A 350 8.78 1.12 31.31
CA PHE A 350 8.45 0.83 29.93
C PHE A 350 9.48 1.47 29.00
N ILE A 351 9.79 0.79 27.90
CA ILE A 351 10.77 1.24 26.91
C ILE A 351 10.21 1.03 25.50
N SER A 352 10.23 2.08 24.69
CA SER A 352 9.97 2.01 23.25
C SER A 352 11.25 2.23 22.46
N SER A 353 11.37 1.51 21.34
CA SER A 353 12.46 1.57 20.38
C SER A 353 11.85 1.59 18.98
N LEU A 354 11.77 2.75 18.34
CA LEU A 354 11.00 2.94 17.12
C LEU A 354 11.78 3.75 16.09
N LEU A 355 11.66 3.40 14.81
CA LEU A 355 12.06 4.28 13.71
C LEU A 355 10.95 5.32 13.47
N ASP A 356 11.34 6.58 13.30
CA ASP A 356 10.45 7.68 12.98
C ASP A 356 9.99 7.57 11.52
N TRP A 357 8.76 7.09 11.32
CA TRP A 357 8.18 6.88 10.00
C TRP A 357 7.93 8.17 9.22
N TYR A 358 7.99 9.34 9.86
CA TYR A 358 7.95 10.63 9.18
C TYR A 358 9.33 11.10 8.72
N HIS A 359 10.40 10.53 9.28
CA HIS A 359 11.80 10.84 8.99
C HIS A 359 12.55 9.62 8.46
N SER A 360 12.02 9.04 7.38
CA SER A 360 12.64 7.92 6.66
C SER A 360 12.87 8.26 5.19
N ALA A 361 13.86 7.61 4.58
CA ALA A 361 14.05 7.55 3.12
C ALA A 361 13.97 6.11 2.59
N ALA A 362 13.63 5.15 3.45
CA ALA A 362 13.47 3.75 3.11
C ALA A 362 12.22 3.50 2.25
N ALA A 363 12.22 2.38 1.54
CA ALA A 363 11.08 1.89 0.76
C ALA A 363 10.12 1.05 1.62
N SER A 364 10.57 0.48 2.73
CA SER A 364 9.68 -0.24 3.65
C SER A 364 10.12 -0.19 5.10
N MET A 365 9.17 -0.47 5.99
CA MET A 365 9.39 -0.76 7.40
C MET A 365 8.83 -2.14 7.74
N HIS A 366 9.46 -2.78 8.72
CA HIS A 366 9.02 -4.08 9.25
C HIS A 366 9.14 -4.08 10.77
N GLY A 367 8.25 -4.82 11.42
CA GLY A 367 8.37 -5.25 12.81
C GLY A 367 9.27 -6.47 12.97
N VAL A 368 9.19 -7.12 14.14
CA VAL A 368 9.89 -8.39 14.37
C VAL A 368 8.94 -9.51 13.94
N PRO A 369 9.32 -10.37 13.00
CA PRO A 369 8.53 -11.55 12.69
C PRO A 369 8.45 -12.44 13.94
N GLY A 370 7.33 -13.15 14.13
CA GLY A 370 7.20 -14.08 15.24
C GLY A 370 8.21 -15.22 15.12
N SER A 371 9.40 -15.07 15.72
CA SER A 371 10.45 -16.08 15.69
C SER A 371 10.41 -16.96 16.94
N ASP A 372 10.85 -18.21 16.78
CA ASP A 372 11.09 -19.15 17.88
C ASP A 372 12.41 -18.85 18.64
N ASP A 373 13.09 -17.73 18.33
CA ASP A 373 14.35 -17.41 18.97
C ASP A 373 14.14 -17.07 20.45
N GLN A 374 15.07 -17.53 21.28
CA GLN A 374 15.10 -17.20 22.71
C GLN A 374 15.54 -15.75 22.98
N VAL A 375 15.85 -14.99 21.93
CA VAL A 375 16.40 -13.63 21.99
C VAL A 375 15.27 -12.63 21.78
N LEU A 376 15.21 -11.62 22.64
CA LEU A 376 14.16 -10.60 22.59
C LEU A 376 14.57 -9.46 21.66
N HIS A 377 13.83 -9.28 20.57
CA HIS A 377 13.95 -8.12 19.70
C HIS A 377 12.90 -7.05 20.05
N LEU A 378 13.29 -5.76 20.00
CA LEU A 378 12.37 -4.64 20.17
C LEU A 378 12.14 -3.93 18.85
N ASN A 379 11.07 -4.34 18.19
CA ASN A 379 10.65 -3.84 16.88
C ASN A 379 11.70 -4.17 15.79
N GLY A 380 11.32 -3.99 14.53
CA GLY A 380 12.14 -4.43 13.40
C GLY A 380 13.04 -3.32 12.90
N GLY A 381 12.85 -2.96 11.63
CA GLY A 381 13.79 -2.13 10.90
C GLY A 381 13.15 -1.54 9.65
N CYS A 382 14.01 -1.16 8.70
CA CYS A 382 13.59 -0.62 7.41
C CYS A 382 14.48 -1.14 6.28
N ARG A 383 13.98 -1.09 5.04
CA ARG A 383 14.72 -1.53 3.84
C ARG A 383 14.71 -0.50 2.72
N TYR A 384 15.82 -0.42 2.01
CA TYR A 384 16.02 0.47 0.89
C TYR A 384 15.94 -0.32 -0.42
N ALA A 385 14.97 0.03 -1.26
CA ALA A 385 14.82 -0.51 -2.61
C ALA A 385 15.69 0.26 -3.62
N SER A 386 15.98 -0.39 -4.74
CA SER A 386 16.59 0.26 -5.89
C SER A 386 15.58 1.19 -6.55
N ILE A 387 16.06 2.34 -7.03
CA ILE A 387 15.33 3.31 -7.83
C ILE A 387 15.48 2.87 -9.28
N SER A 388 14.40 2.35 -9.86
CA SER A 388 14.35 1.88 -11.25
C SER A 388 15.49 0.93 -11.63
N GLY A 389 15.86 0.01 -10.72
CA GLY A 389 16.92 -0.98 -10.94
C GLY A 389 18.37 -0.49 -10.81
N GLU A 390 18.62 0.81 -10.61
CA GLU A 390 19.98 1.36 -10.73
C GLU A 390 20.69 1.61 -9.40
N ARG A 391 20.09 2.45 -8.54
CA ARG A 391 20.74 2.99 -7.33
C ARG A 391 19.77 3.07 -6.17
N ARG A 392 20.26 3.14 -4.93
CA ARG A 392 19.42 3.35 -3.73
C ARG A 392 19.45 4.81 -3.29
N ASN A 393 18.45 5.20 -2.49
CA ASN A 393 18.50 6.43 -1.71
C ASN A 393 19.67 6.39 -0.72
N ALA A 394 20.26 7.55 -0.44
CA ALA A 394 21.15 7.70 0.70
C ALA A 394 20.38 7.43 1.99
N LEU A 395 21.04 6.78 2.96
CA LEU A 395 20.48 6.52 4.28
C LEU A 395 20.04 7.85 4.90
N ARG A 396 18.80 7.88 5.40
CA ARG A 396 18.26 8.92 6.26
C ARG A 396 17.19 8.31 7.14
N GLU A 397 17.57 7.96 8.35
CA GLU A 397 16.66 7.38 9.34
C GLU A 397 16.83 8.09 10.69
N ARG A 398 15.77 8.07 11.50
CA ARG A 398 15.80 8.53 12.89
C ARG A 398 15.26 7.43 13.79
N TRP A 399 16.10 6.96 14.70
CA TRP A 399 15.72 6.04 15.76
C TRP A 399 15.40 6.81 17.04
N VAL A 400 14.24 6.52 17.64
CA VAL A 400 13.74 7.13 18.87
C VAL A 400 13.64 6.05 19.94
N LEU A 401 14.36 6.26 21.04
CA LEU A 401 14.42 5.34 22.17
C LEU A 401 13.96 6.05 23.44
N THR A 402 12.78 5.68 23.95
CA THR A 402 12.14 6.36 25.09
C THR A 402 12.00 5.44 26.29
N VAL A 403 12.34 5.95 27.47
CA VAL A 403 12.26 5.20 28.74
C VAL A 403 11.39 5.98 29.72
N SER A 404 10.32 5.36 30.22
CA SER A 404 9.49 5.98 31.26
C SER A 404 8.87 4.97 32.23
N ARG A 405 8.48 5.43 33.42
CA ARG A 405 7.65 4.68 34.35
C ARG A 405 6.16 4.72 34.00
N ARG A 406 5.75 5.61 33.10
CA ARG A 406 4.38 5.71 32.58
C ARG A 406 4.32 5.08 31.21
N PHE A 407 3.27 4.30 30.96
CA PHE A 407 3.12 3.56 29.72
C PHE A 407 2.77 4.50 28.56
N GLU A 408 1.99 5.53 28.84
CA GLU A 408 1.50 6.52 27.88
C GLU A 408 2.65 7.36 27.31
N GLU A 409 3.70 7.62 28.10
CA GLU A 409 4.88 8.40 27.71
C GLU A 409 5.90 7.60 26.88
N VAL A 410 5.62 6.34 26.54
CA VAL A 410 6.44 5.57 25.58
C VAL A 410 5.68 5.22 24.30
N LEU A 411 4.39 5.56 24.23
CA LEU A 411 3.60 5.44 23.00
C LEU A 411 3.99 6.56 22.04
N PRO A 412 4.07 6.28 20.73
CA PRO A 412 4.41 7.29 19.74
C PRO A 412 3.32 8.36 19.66
N ALA A 413 3.73 9.61 19.56
CA ALA A 413 2.80 10.71 19.30
C ALA A 413 2.27 10.66 17.86
N GLN A 414 1.08 11.22 17.66
CA GLN A 414 0.53 11.53 16.34
C GLN A 414 0.43 13.04 16.19
N PRO A 415 0.40 13.55 14.95
CA PRO A 415 0.26 14.98 14.70
C PRO A 415 -1.01 15.56 15.32
N GLU A 416 -0.88 16.78 15.86
CA GLU A 416 -2.01 17.49 16.46
C GLU A 416 -3.04 17.88 15.41
N ILE A 417 -4.27 17.41 15.59
CA ILE A 417 -5.37 17.57 14.62
C ILE A 417 -5.82 19.03 14.46
N GLY A 418 -5.52 19.91 15.43
CA GLY A 418 -5.78 21.35 15.35
C GLY A 418 -7.25 21.69 15.06
N GLU A 419 -7.48 22.67 14.18
CA GLU A 419 -8.83 23.05 13.69
C GLU A 419 -9.34 22.16 12.55
N HIS A 420 -8.50 21.26 12.01
CA HIS A 420 -8.92 20.35 10.94
C HIS A 420 -9.81 19.26 11.54
N GLN A 421 -11.10 19.26 11.20
CA GLN A 421 -12.00 18.19 11.60
C GLN A 421 -12.72 17.65 10.36
N PRO A 422 -12.64 16.33 10.10
CA PRO A 422 -13.41 15.72 9.03
C PRO A 422 -14.91 15.85 9.34
N LEU A 423 -15.74 15.78 8.30
CA LEU A 423 -17.19 15.83 8.48
C LEU A 423 -17.62 14.71 9.45
N SER A 424 -18.37 15.07 10.48
CA SER A 424 -18.73 14.11 11.53
C SER A 424 -19.73 13.08 11.02
N LEU A 425 -19.51 11.82 11.42
CA LEU A 425 -20.49 10.74 11.30
C LEU A 425 -21.33 10.64 12.57
N SER A 426 -22.59 10.26 12.43
CA SER A 426 -23.43 9.96 13.58
C SER A 426 -22.91 8.70 14.28
N PRO A 427 -22.58 8.74 15.58
CA PRO A 427 -22.16 7.57 16.33
C PRO A 427 -23.31 6.60 16.66
N ASP A 428 -24.56 7.00 16.40
CA ASP A 428 -25.76 6.22 16.74
C ASP A 428 -26.15 5.20 15.66
N MET A 429 -25.48 5.22 14.50
CA MET A 429 -25.78 4.33 13.37
C MET A 429 -25.14 2.95 13.56
N VAL A 430 -25.84 1.89 13.14
CA VAL A 430 -25.27 0.53 13.05
C VAL A 430 -24.62 0.35 11.68
N TRP A 431 -23.37 -0.09 11.66
CA TRP A 431 -22.59 -0.19 10.44
C TRP A 431 -22.93 -1.50 9.71
N CYS A 432 -23.34 -1.39 8.45
CA CYS A 432 -23.78 -2.52 7.65
C CYS A 432 -22.98 -2.62 6.36
N ARG A 433 -21.90 -3.41 6.39
CA ARG A 433 -21.17 -3.77 5.17
C ARG A 433 -21.94 -4.83 4.39
N LEU A 434 -22.27 -4.52 3.14
CA LEU A 434 -22.85 -5.50 2.23
C LEU A 434 -21.81 -6.54 1.83
N PRO A 435 -22.21 -7.81 1.63
CA PRO A 435 -21.32 -8.83 1.09
C PRO A 435 -20.92 -8.50 -0.34
N GLU A 436 -19.84 -9.13 -0.81
CA GLU A 436 -19.45 -9.06 -2.23
C GLU A 436 -20.61 -9.45 -3.15
N MET A 437 -20.76 -8.71 -4.24
CA MET A 437 -21.82 -8.90 -5.23
C MET A 437 -21.35 -9.87 -6.30
N ALA A 438 -22.11 -10.95 -6.49
CA ALA A 438 -21.87 -11.91 -7.57
C ALA A 438 -22.00 -11.27 -8.95
N ALA A 439 -21.42 -11.89 -9.98
CA ALA A 439 -21.66 -11.49 -11.36
C ALA A 439 -23.09 -11.81 -11.79
N GLY A 440 -23.68 -10.94 -12.63
CA GLY A 440 -25.00 -11.14 -13.24
C GLY A 440 -26.09 -10.18 -12.77
N GLU A 441 -27.21 -10.18 -13.49
CA GLU A 441 -28.32 -9.23 -13.35
C GLU A 441 -29.03 -9.30 -11.98
N GLU A 442 -28.93 -10.42 -11.26
CA GLU A 442 -29.62 -10.61 -9.97
C GLU A 442 -28.88 -9.96 -8.78
N ALA A 443 -27.63 -9.53 -8.95
CA ALA A 443 -26.77 -9.06 -7.87
C ALA A 443 -27.38 -7.89 -7.06
N TYR A 444 -27.89 -6.87 -7.75
CA TYR A 444 -28.53 -5.72 -7.10
C TYR A 444 -29.87 -6.09 -6.46
N VAL A 445 -30.61 -7.05 -7.05
CA VAL A 445 -31.89 -7.52 -6.52
C VAL A 445 -31.68 -8.25 -5.19
N GLU A 446 -30.67 -9.11 -5.09
CA GLU A 446 -30.33 -9.82 -3.85
C GLU A 446 -29.92 -8.86 -2.74
N ALA A 447 -29.10 -7.86 -3.07
CA ALA A 447 -28.70 -6.82 -2.12
C ALA A 447 -29.91 -6.01 -1.63
N TYR A 448 -30.80 -5.61 -2.55
CA TYR A 448 -32.03 -4.89 -2.20
C TYR A 448 -32.95 -5.69 -1.30
N GLU A 449 -33.23 -6.96 -1.62
CA GLU A 449 -34.12 -7.79 -0.82
C GLU A 449 -33.57 -8.00 0.60
N ARG A 450 -32.24 -8.09 0.76
CA ARG A 450 -31.61 -8.10 2.09
C ARG A 450 -31.89 -6.82 2.88
N LEU A 451 -31.68 -5.65 2.27
CA LEU A 451 -31.93 -4.36 2.92
C LEU A 451 -33.41 -4.15 3.26
N ARG A 452 -34.29 -4.61 2.36
CA ARG A 452 -35.74 -4.63 2.57
C ARG A 452 -36.12 -5.53 3.74
N MET A 453 -35.51 -6.70 3.88
CA MET A 453 -35.70 -7.58 5.04
C MET A 453 -35.26 -6.90 6.34
N PHE A 454 -34.12 -6.20 6.34
CA PHE A 454 -33.67 -5.41 7.50
C PHE A 454 -34.68 -4.32 7.86
N ARG A 455 -35.24 -3.63 6.86
CA ARG A 455 -36.25 -2.60 7.09
C ARG A 455 -37.53 -3.18 7.69
N GLN A 456 -37.98 -4.33 7.19
CA GLN A 456 -39.13 -5.06 7.74
C GLN A 456 -38.90 -5.55 9.18
N ALA A 457 -37.64 -5.85 9.54
CA ALA A 457 -37.26 -6.19 10.90
C ALA A 457 -37.18 -4.98 11.85
N GLY A 458 -37.37 -3.77 11.35
CA GLY A 458 -37.35 -2.52 12.14
C GLY A 458 -35.95 -1.94 12.34
N LEU A 459 -34.97 -2.35 11.53
CA LEU A 459 -33.66 -1.71 11.49
C LEU A 459 -33.80 -0.44 10.64
N GLU A 460 -33.83 0.73 11.28
CA GLU A 460 -34.03 2.02 10.59
C GLU A 460 -32.74 2.84 10.51
N ASP A 461 -31.84 2.69 11.49
CA ASP A 461 -30.61 3.47 11.64
C ASP A 461 -29.37 2.68 11.15
N LEU A 462 -29.33 2.35 9.85
CA LEU A 462 -28.22 1.63 9.22
C LEU A 462 -27.35 2.55 8.37
N LEU A 463 -26.03 2.39 8.52
CA LEU A 463 -25.01 2.97 7.65
C LEU A 463 -24.54 1.87 6.67
N ILE A 464 -25.08 1.86 5.45
CA ILE A 464 -24.80 0.86 4.42
C ILE A 464 -23.47 1.14 3.70
N LEU A 465 -22.57 0.15 3.66
CA LEU A 465 -21.31 0.21 2.92
C LEU A 465 -21.35 -0.79 1.76
N HIS A 466 -21.30 -0.29 0.53
CA HIS A 466 -21.25 -1.12 -0.68
C HIS A 466 -19.82 -1.65 -0.93
N PRO A 467 -19.65 -2.90 -1.40
CA PRO A 467 -18.34 -3.47 -1.72
C PRO A 467 -17.80 -2.97 -3.07
N GLU A 468 -16.51 -3.20 -3.34
CA GLU A 468 -15.86 -2.91 -4.64
C GLU A 468 -16.56 -3.63 -5.80
N THR A 469 -17.01 -4.87 -5.58
CA THR A 469 -17.73 -5.69 -6.57
C THR A 469 -19.07 -5.12 -7.02
N THR A 470 -19.53 -4.01 -6.44
CA THR A 470 -20.62 -3.20 -7.01
C THR A 470 -20.29 -2.74 -8.43
N TRP A 471 -19.02 -2.47 -8.70
CA TRP A 471 -18.53 -1.90 -9.96
C TRP A 471 -18.02 -2.93 -10.97
N HIS A 472 -17.62 -4.13 -10.52
CA HIS A 472 -17.03 -5.15 -11.39
C HIS A 472 -17.24 -6.58 -10.89
N ASP A 473 -16.84 -7.57 -11.69
CA ASP A 473 -17.00 -9.01 -11.37
C ASP A 473 -15.71 -9.69 -10.86
N GLY A 474 -14.63 -8.94 -10.65
CA GLY A 474 -13.39 -9.45 -10.08
C GLY A 474 -12.40 -10.00 -11.09
N THR A 475 -12.71 -9.96 -12.39
CA THR A 475 -11.76 -10.25 -13.47
C THR A 475 -10.96 -8.99 -13.83
N GLY A 476 -9.69 -9.17 -14.22
CA GLY A 476 -8.90 -8.11 -14.84
C GLY A 476 -9.53 -7.62 -16.15
N GLY A 477 -9.18 -6.40 -16.58
CA GLY A 477 -9.69 -5.79 -17.83
C GLY A 477 -10.99 -4.97 -17.69
N ALA A 478 -11.22 -4.42 -16.51
CA ALA A 478 -12.22 -3.39 -16.24
C ALA A 478 -11.54 -2.13 -15.69
N PRO A 479 -12.21 -0.96 -15.71
CA PRO A 479 -11.73 0.24 -15.00
C PRO A 479 -11.53 -0.05 -13.51
N ALA A 480 -10.46 0.50 -12.92
CA ALA A 480 -10.23 0.42 -11.47
C ALA A 480 -10.52 1.72 -10.74
N LEU A 481 -10.41 2.86 -11.43
CA LEU A 481 -10.69 4.20 -10.90
C LEU A 481 -12.08 4.68 -11.28
N ASP A 482 -12.48 4.44 -12.53
CA ASP A 482 -13.75 4.94 -13.02
C ASP A 482 -14.91 4.09 -12.50
N THR A 483 -15.75 4.70 -11.69
CA THR A 483 -16.91 4.05 -11.06
C THR A 483 -18.10 4.03 -12.02
N VAL A 484 -18.09 3.03 -12.89
CA VAL A 484 -19.17 2.70 -13.84
C VAL A 484 -19.80 1.39 -13.37
N GLY A 485 -21.13 1.32 -13.33
CA GLY A 485 -21.88 0.11 -13.03
C GLY A 485 -21.47 -1.04 -13.95
N ALA A 486 -21.30 -2.22 -13.38
CA ALA A 486 -20.86 -3.41 -14.12
C ALA A 486 -21.86 -3.78 -15.21
N GLN A 487 -21.39 -3.95 -16.45
CA GLN A 487 -22.26 -4.30 -17.59
C GLN A 487 -23.01 -5.63 -17.39
N SER A 488 -22.35 -6.61 -16.79
CA SER A 488 -22.94 -7.90 -16.40
C SER A 488 -24.07 -7.79 -15.38
N LYS A 489 -24.13 -6.68 -14.63
CA LYS A 489 -25.16 -6.37 -13.62
C LYS A 489 -26.20 -5.38 -14.15
N GLY A 490 -26.16 -5.03 -15.44
CA GLY A 490 -27.08 -4.10 -16.09
C GLY A 490 -26.59 -2.65 -16.20
N GLY A 491 -25.32 -2.37 -15.87
CA GLY A 491 -24.70 -1.06 -16.05
C GLY A 491 -25.22 0.04 -15.12
N ASP A 492 -24.93 1.30 -15.46
CA ASP A 492 -25.31 2.49 -14.67
C ASP A 492 -26.84 2.60 -14.48
N ASP A 493 -27.64 2.20 -15.47
CA ASP A 493 -29.11 2.28 -15.39
C ASP A 493 -29.68 1.38 -14.30
N ALA A 494 -29.29 0.10 -14.30
CA ALA A 494 -29.72 -0.85 -13.27
C ALA A 494 -29.22 -0.45 -11.89
N PHE A 495 -28.01 0.12 -11.82
CA PHE A 495 -27.44 0.56 -10.56
C PHE A 495 -28.17 1.78 -10.00
N HIS A 496 -28.54 2.77 -10.81
CA HIS A 496 -29.37 3.90 -10.39
C HIS A 496 -30.73 3.44 -9.85
N GLU A 497 -31.41 2.52 -10.55
CA GLU A 497 -32.70 1.98 -10.09
C GLU A 497 -32.58 1.32 -8.72
N TYR A 498 -31.52 0.54 -8.51
CA TYR A 498 -31.22 -0.07 -7.22
C TYR A 498 -31.00 0.98 -6.12
N LEU A 499 -30.17 2.00 -6.36
CA LEU A 499 -29.87 3.03 -5.37
C LEU A 499 -31.11 3.87 -5.00
N ASP A 500 -31.96 4.19 -5.97
CA ASP A 500 -33.23 4.86 -5.73
C ASP A 500 -34.16 3.99 -4.87
N ALA A 501 -34.21 2.68 -5.12
CA ALA A 501 -34.97 1.75 -4.31
C ALA A 501 -34.42 1.65 -2.87
N VAL A 502 -33.10 1.72 -2.66
CA VAL A 502 -32.48 1.78 -1.32
C VAL A 502 -32.85 3.08 -0.59
N LYS A 503 -32.86 4.23 -1.29
CA LYS A 503 -33.34 5.51 -0.74
C LYS A 503 -34.81 5.45 -0.34
N ASP A 504 -35.65 4.79 -1.14
CA ASP A 504 -37.08 4.61 -0.84
C ASP A 504 -37.32 3.75 0.42
N LEU A 505 -36.38 2.87 0.78
CA LEU A 505 -36.38 2.17 2.08
C LEU A 505 -36.00 3.09 3.25
N GLY A 506 -35.48 4.28 2.98
CA GLY A 506 -35.09 5.28 3.97
C GLY A 506 -33.68 5.10 4.52
N TYR A 507 -32.78 4.44 3.78
CA TYR A 507 -31.39 4.29 4.18
C TYR A 507 -30.47 5.27 3.44
N GLU A 508 -29.46 5.76 4.15
CA GLU A 508 -28.28 6.36 3.53
C GLU A 508 -27.27 5.27 3.18
N TYR A 509 -26.46 5.53 2.15
CA TYR A 509 -25.45 4.59 1.69
C TYR A 509 -24.15 5.29 1.32
N GLY A 510 -23.08 4.51 1.44
CA GLY A 510 -21.76 4.85 0.95
C GLY A 510 -21.37 3.92 -0.17
N LEU A 511 -20.67 4.50 -1.14
CA LEU A 511 -20.18 3.81 -2.31
C LEU A 511 -18.68 3.60 -2.20
N HIS A 512 -18.23 2.43 -2.64
CA HIS A 512 -16.84 2.06 -2.65
C HIS A 512 -16.07 2.94 -3.64
N ALA A 513 -14.91 3.43 -3.22
CA ALA A 513 -13.90 4.03 -4.07
C ALA A 513 -12.51 3.54 -3.67
N SER A 514 -11.61 3.42 -4.65
CA SER A 514 -10.19 3.20 -4.41
C SER A 514 -9.38 4.02 -5.40
N PHE A 515 -8.20 4.45 -4.95
CA PHE A 515 -7.19 5.11 -5.78
C PHE A 515 -5.86 4.37 -5.68
N ARG A 516 -5.90 3.05 -5.44
CA ARG A 516 -4.71 2.20 -5.43
C ARG A 516 -4.31 1.78 -6.83
N ASN A 517 -5.28 1.36 -7.63
CA ASN A 517 -5.01 0.70 -8.91
C ASN A 517 -5.43 1.61 -10.07
N ILE A 518 -4.77 1.45 -11.21
CA ILE A 518 -5.16 2.05 -12.49
C ILE A 518 -5.04 0.98 -13.59
N THR A 519 -5.94 1.00 -14.55
CA THR A 519 -5.94 0.10 -15.71
C THR A 519 -5.99 0.88 -17.01
N PRO A 520 -5.58 0.28 -18.14
CA PRO A 520 -5.73 0.88 -19.47
C PRO A 520 -7.17 1.25 -19.87
N HIS A 521 -8.17 0.82 -19.10
CA HIS A 521 -9.58 1.18 -19.31
C HIS A 521 -10.00 2.46 -18.59
N ASP A 522 -9.19 2.94 -17.64
CA ASP A 522 -9.49 4.18 -16.93
C ASP A 522 -9.23 5.38 -17.84
N ALA A 523 -10.13 6.37 -17.81
CA ALA A 523 -9.99 7.62 -18.55
C ALA A 523 -8.76 8.43 -18.11
N ALA A 524 -8.25 8.20 -16.90
CA ALA A 524 -7.00 8.80 -16.39
C ALA A 524 -5.73 8.04 -16.82
N TRP A 525 -5.86 6.96 -17.60
CA TRP A 525 -4.72 6.13 -17.98
C TRP A 525 -3.65 6.93 -18.73
N SER A 526 -2.42 6.77 -18.25
CA SER A 526 -1.19 7.17 -18.92
C SER A 526 -0.07 6.32 -18.32
N SER A 527 0.92 5.92 -19.11
CA SER A 527 2.12 5.25 -18.60
C SER A 527 2.84 6.06 -17.51
N ASP A 528 2.70 7.39 -17.55
CA ASP A 528 3.25 8.25 -16.50
C ASP A 528 2.46 8.21 -15.19
N SER A 529 1.24 7.70 -15.19
CA SER A 529 0.43 7.56 -13.99
C SER A 529 0.71 6.26 -13.24
N VAL A 530 1.50 5.35 -13.80
CA VAL A 530 1.78 4.02 -13.24
C VAL A 530 3.07 4.04 -12.42
N ALA A 531 3.02 3.54 -11.18
CA ALA A 531 4.18 3.44 -10.32
C ALA A 531 5.14 2.33 -10.78
N PHE A 532 6.42 2.49 -10.49
CA PHE A 532 7.44 1.51 -10.87
C PHE A 532 7.88 0.67 -9.68
N ASP A 533 8.18 -0.60 -9.95
CA ASP A 533 8.82 -1.51 -9.01
C ASP A 533 10.33 -1.22 -8.86
N SER A 534 11.01 -1.96 -7.98
CA SER A 534 12.44 -1.74 -7.74
C SER A 534 13.34 -2.10 -8.92
N GLU A 535 12.84 -2.87 -9.89
CA GLU A 535 13.55 -3.28 -11.10
C GLU A 535 13.33 -2.31 -12.27
N GLY A 536 12.40 -1.35 -12.13
CA GLY A 536 12.07 -0.34 -13.13
C GLY A 536 10.95 -0.74 -14.09
N GLU A 537 10.18 -1.78 -13.75
CA GLU A 537 8.96 -2.16 -14.46
C GLU A 537 7.71 -1.57 -13.81
N PHE A 538 6.56 -1.70 -14.48
CA PHE A 538 5.30 -1.31 -13.87
C PHE A 538 4.96 -2.22 -12.69
N GLU A 539 4.62 -1.63 -11.55
CA GLU A 539 4.20 -2.36 -10.36
C GLU A 539 2.82 -2.99 -10.59
N ILE A 540 2.78 -4.32 -10.68
CA ILE A 540 1.55 -5.10 -10.88
C ILE A 540 0.86 -5.31 -9.53
N THR A 541 -0.42 -4.99 -9.46
CA THR A 541 -1.20 -4.99 -8.21
C THR A 541 -2.25 -6.09 -8.13
N GLY A 542 -2.50 -6.75 -9.25
CA GLY A 542 -3.48 -7.80 -9.44
C GLY A 542 -3.71 -8.03 -10.93
N PRO A 543 -4.63 -8.96 -11.29
CA PRO A 543 -4.85 -9.31 -12.69
C PRO A 543 -5.27 -8.11 -13.54
N GLY A 544 -4.46 -7.81 -14.56
CA GLY A 544 -4.66 -6.65 -15.44
C GLY A 544 -4.68 -5.28 -14.74
N ARG A 545 -4.08 -5.14 -13.55
CA ARG A 545 -4.09 -3.90 -12.75
C ARG A 545 -2.68 -3.45 -12.39
N TYR A 546 -2.44 -2.15 -12.49
CA TYR A 546 -1.17 -1.53 -12.11
C TYR A 546 -1.34 -0.58 -10.92
N LEU A 547 -0.29 -0.39 -10.14
CA LEU A 547 -0.29 0.57 -9.05
C LEU A 547 -0.38 2.00 -9.62
N LEU A 548 -1.40 2.75 -9.20
CA LEU A 548 -1.48 4.18 -9.45
C LEU A 548 -0.38 4.88 -8.63
N LYS A 549 0.40 5.76 -9.27
CA LYS A 549 1.40 6.58 -8.56
C LYS A 549 0.75 7.32 -7.39
N PRO A 550 1.26 7.14 -6.15
CA PRO A 550 0.72 7.83 -4.98
C PRO A 550 0.65 9.35 -5.18
N SER A 551 1.68 9.94 -5.81
CA SER A 551 1.78 11.38 -6.09
C SER A 551 0.63 11.95 -6.93
N ARG A 552 -0.10 11.12 -7.67
CA ARG A 552 -1.21 11.52 -8.55
C ARG A 552 -2.60 11.27 -7.98
N THR A 553 -2.67 10.52 -6.88
CA THR A 553 -3.96 10.08 -6.31
C THR A 553 -4.87 11.27 -5.97
N ALA A 554 -4.34 12.31 -5.32
CA ALA A 554 -5.11 13.49 -4.92
C ALA A 554 -5.70 14.26 -6.13
N ASP A 555 -4.92 14.41 -7.20
CA ASP A 555 -5.34 15.11 -8.42
C ASP A 555 -6.45 14.36 -9.17
N ILE A 556 -6.36 13.02 -9.16
CA ILE A 556 -7.32 12.14 -9.84
C ILE A 556 -8.61 12.01 -9.03
N ALA A 557 -8.52 11.90 -7.70
CA ALA A 557 -9.63 11.48 -6.86
C ALA A 557 -10.82 12.44 -6.85
N GLY A 558 -10.57 13.75 -6.94
CA GLY A 558 -11.60 14.80 -6.81
C GLY A 558 -12.79 14.60 -7.75
N SER A 559 -12.54 14.44 -9.06
CA SER A 559 -13.63 14.30 -10.05
C SER A 559 -14.38 12.98 -9.93
N ARG A 560 -13.74 11.92 -9.43
CA ARG A 560 -14.37 10.59 -9.26
C ARG A 560 -15.30 10.60 -8.06
N VAL A 561 -14.85 11.19 -6.95
CA VAL A 561 -15.69 11.37 -5.77
C VAL A 561 -16.86 12.32 -6.05
N GLU A 562 -16.65 13.38 -6.83
CA GLU A 562 -17.74 14.27 -7.26
C GLU A 562 -18.83 13.50 -8.00
N ARG A 563 -18.47 12.54 -8.86
CA ARG A 563 -19.42 11.66 -9.54
C ARG A 563 -20.23 10.81 -8.55
N LEU A 564 -19.57 10.17 -7.59
CA LEU A 564 -20.23 9.35 -6.56
C LEU A 564 -21.27 10.13 -5.75
N VAL A 565 -20.95 11.38 -5.42
CA VAL A 565 -21.86 12.25 -4.64
C VAL A 565 -22.96 12.83 -5.52
N ASN A 566 -22.64 13.40 -6.68
CA ASN A 566 -23.59 14.18 -7.48
C ASN A 566 -24.46 13.33 -8.42
N GLU A 567 -23.92 12.24 -8.97
CA GLU A 567 -24.63 11.37 -9.93
C GLU A 567 -25.32 10.24 -9.18
N TYR A 568 -24.57 9.49 -8.37
CA TYR A 568 -25.11 8.34 -7.63
C TYR A 568 -25.71 8.71 -6.27
N GLY A 569 -25.58 9.96 -5.82
CA GLY A 569 -26.20 10.44 -4.58
C GLY A 569 -25.70 9.74 -3.31
N ALA A 570 -24.41 9.39 -3.25
CA ALA A 570 -23.79 8.81 -2.06
C ALA A 570 -23.84 9.77 -0.86
N GLY A 571 -24.26 9.27 0.30
CA GLY A 571 -24.29 10.03 1.56
C GLY A 571 -22.91 10.12 2.24
N TYR A 572 -21.98 9.24 1.86
CA TYR A 572 -20.59 9.18 2.32
C TYR A 572 -19.75 8.36 1.34
N ILE A 573 -18.43 8.51 1.41
CA ILE A 573 -17.48 7.74 0.60
C ILE A 573 -16.88 6.62 1.44
N PHE A 574 -16.80 5.41 0.88
CA PHE A 574 -16.16 4.27 1.51
C PHE A 574 -14.87 3.90 0.76
N LEU A 575 -13.73 4.20 1.36
CA LEU A 575 -12.40 3.95 0.78
C LEU A 575 -11.91 2.54 1.17
N GLY A 576 -11.56 1.73 0.18
CA GLY A 576 -10.98 0.40 0.39
C GLY A 576 -9.55 0.47 0.91
N ASP A 577 -8.59 0.72 0.02
CA ASP A 577 -7.18 0.37 0.28
C ASP A 577 -6.36 1.31 1.19
N HIS A 578 -6.63 2.62 1.15
CA HIS A 578 -5.67 3.65 1.60
C HIS A 578 -5.37 3.68 3.11
N ALA A 579 -6.31 3.25 3.96
CA ALA A 579 -6.11 3.17 5.42
C ALA A 579 -6.10 1.72 5.95
N GLU A 580 -6.31 0.75 5.06
CA GLU A 580 -6.26 -0.68 5.37
C GLU A 580 -4.81 -1.16 5.35
N MET A 581 -4.14 -0.94 4.22
CA MET A 581 -2.78 -1.40 3.97
C MET A 581 -1.75 -0.32 4.31
N PRO A 582 -0.55 -0.70 4.77
CA PRO A 582 0.49 0.27 5.09
C PRO A 582 1.09 0.93 3.84
N PRO A 583 1.67 2.14 3.97
CA PRO A 583 2.16 2.93 2.83
C PRO A 583 3.34 2.27 2.09
N TRP A 584 4.08 1.36 2.74
CA TRP A 584 5.20 0.66 2.09
C TRP A 584 4.80 -0.44 1.10
N GLU A 585 3.50 -0.74 0.97
CA GLU A 585 2.97 -1.61 -0.09
C GLU A 585 2.64 -0.86 -1.38
N ARG A 586 2.84 0.47 -1.40
CA ARG A 586 2.49 1.36 -2.52
C ARG A 586 3.63 2.30 -2.87
N VAL A 587 4.87 1.84 -2.76
CA VAL A 587 6.05 2.69 -3.05
C VAL A 587 6.30 2.77 -4.54
N ASP A 588 6.46 4.00 -5.04
CA ASP A 588 6.90 4.26 -6.40
C ASP A 588 8.43 4.38 -6.46
N CYS A 589 9.07 3.47 -7.19
CA CYS A 589 10.53 3.44 -7.39
C CYS A 589 10.97 4.13 -8.69
N ASP A 590 10.09 4.88 -9.36
CA ASP A 590 10.41 5.64 -10.56
C ASP A 590 11.41 6.77 -10.26
N SER A 591 12.57 6.74 -10.90
CA SER A 591 13.63 7.74 -10.78
C SER A 591 13.20 9.20 -11.04
N ARG A 592 12.07 9.40 -11.73
CA ARG A 592 11.49 10.71 -12.05
C ARG A 592 10.65 11.29 -10.90
N ALA A 593 10.27 10.48 -9.92
CA ALA A 593 9.53 10.95 -8.75
C ALA A 593 10.38 11.92 -7.91
N ALA A 594 9.72 12.80 -7.16
CA ALA A 594 10.40 13.79 -6.32
C ALA A 594 11.20 13.14 -5.16
N ALA A 595 10.68 12.02 -4.64
CA ALA A 595 11.28 11.22 -3.58
C ALA A 595 11.04 9.73 -3.88
N PRO A 596 11.77 9.16 -4.85
CA PRO A 596 11.56 7.79 -5.31
C PRO A 596 11.91 6.78 -4.22
N ALA A 597 11.34 5.58 -4.31
CA ALA A 597 11.63 4.47 -3.41
C ALA A 597 11.50 4.84 -1.91
N SER A 598 10.53 5.68 -1.57
CA SER A 598 10.32 6.20 -0.21
C SER A 598 8.88 5.99 0.26
N PHE A 599 8.67 5.12 1.26
CA PHE A 599 7.34 4.93 1.86
C PHE A 599 6.86 6.20 2.58
N ALA A 600 7.78 7.01 3.10
CA ALA A 600 7.43 8.29 3.70
C ALA A 600 6.82 9.23 2.65
N ALA A 601 7.32 9.23 1.41
CA ALA A 601 6.71 10.00 0.33
C ALA A 601 5.31 9.47 -0.03
N THR A 602 5.12 8.15 -0.06
CA THR A 602 3.80 7.52 -0.24
C THR A 602 2.82 7.92 0.87
N LEU A 603 3.24 7.84 2.14
CA LEU A 603 2.41 8.25 3.29
C LEU A 603 1.95 9.71 3.17
N ARG A 604 2.84 10.60 2.72
CA ARG A 604 2.50 12.01 2.50
C ARG A 604 1.48 12.19 1.38
N ALA A 605 1.62 11.42 0.30
CA ALA A 605 0.69 11.46 -0.82
C ALA A 605 -0.70 10.95 -0.42
N GLU A 606 -0.77 9.89 0.40
CA GLU A 606 -2.02 9.38 0.96
C GLU A 606 -2.67 10.39 1.91
N GLN A 607 -1.88 11.03 2.77
CA GLN A 607 -2.38 12.09 3.64
C GLN A 607 -2.94 13.26 2.81
N ALA A 608 -2.28 13.63 1.71
CA ALA A 608 -2.76 14.66 0.77
C ALA A 608 -4.07 14.25 0.08
N LEU A 609 -4.19 12.99 -0.35
CA LEU A 609 -5.42 12.42 -0.89
C LEU A 609 -6.56 12.53 0.12
N LEU A 610 -6.38 12.00 1.33
CA LEU A 610 -7.44 11.97 2.35
C LEU A 610 -7.84 13.38 2.78
N ALA A 611 -6.88 14.31 2.92
CA ALA A 611 -7.17 15.71 3.21
C ALA A 611 -7.98 16.38 2.08
N SER A 612 -7.65 16.10 0.82
CA SER A 612 -8.39 16.60 -0.36
C SER A 612 -9.83 16.08 -0.37
N LEU A 613 -10.02 14.78 -0.11
CA LEU A 613 -11.35 14.16 -0.04
C LEU A 613 -12.19 14.70 1.11
N SER A 614 -11.60 14.84 2.29
CA SER A 614 -12.24 15.40 3.48
C SER A 614 -12.71 16.85 3.23
N ALA A 615 -11.90 17.66 2.53
CA ALA A 615 -12.23 19.05 2.22
C ALA A 615 -13.20 19.21 1.02
N GLY A 616 -13.11 18.34 0.02
CA GLY A 616 -13.75 18.53 -1.29
C GLY A 616 -15.03 17.73 -1.53
N SER A 617 -15.24 16.61 -0.82
CA SER A 617 -16.36 15.70 -1.12
C SER A 617 -17.73 16.21 -0.65
N GLY A 618 -17.76 17.07 0.37
CA GLY A 618 -19.00 17.56 0.97
C GLY A 618 -19.79 16.50 1.77
N VAL A 619 -19.26 15.29 1.90
CA VAL A 619 -19.84 14.16 2.64
C VAL A 619 -18.77 13.51 3.53
N PRO A 620 -19.14 12.73 4.56
CA PRO A 620 -18.16 11.99 5.35
C PRO A 620 -17.34 11.00 4.52
N VAL A 621 -16.08 10.80 4.92
CA VAL A 621 -15.16 9.84 4.30
C VAL A 621 -14.80 8.76 5.32
N ILE A 622 -15.14 7.53 4.97
CA ILE A 622 -14.91 6.31 5.76
C ILE A 622 -13.86 5.47 5.04
N ALA A 623 -13.03 4.72 5.77
CA ALA A 623 -12.10 3.77 5.16
C ALA A 623 -12.11 2.40 5.84
N ASN A 624 -11.65 1.35 5.13
CA ASN A 624 -11.22 0.14 5.82
C ASN A 624 -10.02 0.45 6.72
N GLY A 625 -9.98 -0.23 7.87
CA GLY A 625 -8.92 -0.09 8.84
C GLY A 625 -7.87 -1.20 8.74
N GLY A 626 -6.70 -0.91 9.28
CA GLY A 626 -5.59 -1.84 9.48
C GLY A 626 -4.31 -1.05 9.74
N SER A 627 -4.16 0.03 8.98
CA SER A 627 -3.11 1.05 9.11
C SER A 627 -3.67 2.46 9.33
N HIS A 628 -4.98 2.59 9.57
CA HIS A 628 -5.71 3.85 9.76
C HIS A 628 -5.14 4.77 10.85
N TRP A 629 -4.37 4.21 11.79
CA TRP A 629 -3.68 4.97 12.82
C TRP A 629 -2.64 5.97 12.27
N LEU A 630 -2.15 5.77 11.04
CA LEU A 630 -1.25 6.69 10.32
C LEU A 630 -1.95 7.94 9.75
N HIS A 631 -3.29 7.93 9.71
CA HIS A 631 -4.13 8.94 9.06
C HIS A 631 -5.12 9.60 10.03
N ASN A 632 -4.80 9.56 11.33
CA ASN A 632 -5.57 10.19 12.38
C ASN A 632 -5.96 11.64 12.05
N GLY A 633 -7.26 11.95 12.15
CA GLY A 633 -7.78 13.30 11.87
C GLY A 633 -8.09 13.59 10.40
N LEU A 634 -7.85 12.67 9.47
CA LEU A 634 -8.18 12.86 8.05
C LEU A 634 -9.46 12.12 7.62
N LEU A 635 -9.96 11.20 8.45
CA LEU A 635 -11.10 10.34 8.17
C LEU A 635 -12.24 10.62 9.15
N SER A 636 -13.48 10.59 8.67
CA SER A 636 -14.68 10.69 9.50
C SER A 636 -14.88 9.45 10.37
N GLY A 637 -14.42 8.29 9.88
CA GLY A 637 -14.59 6.99 10.52
C GLY A 637 -13.87 5.88 9.78
N GLY A 638 -13.91 4.68 10.33
CA GLY A 638 -13.35 3.51 9.66
C GLY A 638 -13.91 2.20 10.16
N VAL A 639 -13.93 1.20 9.27
CA VAL A 639 -14.16 -0.20 9.64
C VAL A 639 -12.87 -0.68 10.29
N ALA A 640 -12.74 -0.48 11.60
CA ALA A 640 -11.51 -0.71 12.32
C ALA A 640 -11.18 -2.19 12.33
N ARG A 641 -9.91 -2.52 12.07
CA ARG A 641 -9.38 -3.89 12.10
C ARG A 641 -8.13 -3.92 12.96
N MET A 642 -8.07 -4.85 13.90
CA MET A 642 -6.84 -5.15 14.63
C MET A 642 -5.97 -6.12 13.79
N SER A 643 -4.73 -5.75 13.50
CA SER A 643 -3.81 -6.60 12.73
C SER A 643 -3.41 -7.89 13.47
N GLY A 644 -2.74 -8.81 12.76
CA GLY A 644 -2.09 -10.00 13.31
C GLY A 644 -3.00 -11.23 13.39
N ASN A 645 -2.39 -12.40 13.62
CA ASN A 645 -3.05 -13.70 13.41
C ASN A 645 -4.14 -14.05 14.42
N ARG A 646 -4.10 -13.52 15.66
CA ARG A 646 -5.11 -13.78 16.71
C ARG A 646 -5.34 -12.53 17.57
N PRO A 647 -6.00 -11.49 17.04
CA PRO A 647 -6.23 -10.25 17.76
C PRO A 647 -6.94 -10.42 19.10
N ALA A 648 -7.87 -11.38 19.20
CA ALA A 648 -8.61 -11.66 20.42
C ALA A 648 -7.75 -12.10 21.61
N GLU A 649 -6.54 -12.64 21.39
CA GLU A 649 -5.62 -13.06 22.45
C GLU A 649 -4.75 -11.91 22.97
N GLN A 650 -4.78 -10.75 22.32
CA GLN A 650 -4.00 -9.59 22.75
C GLN A 650 -4.54 -9.01 24.08
N PRO A 651 -3.67 -8.36 24.88
CA PRO A 651 -4.13 -7.64 26.05
C PRO A 651 -5.11 -6.53 25.64
N LEU A 652 -6.14 -6.31 26.47
CA LEU A 652 -7.10 -5.23 26.28
C LEU A 652 -6.49 -3.89 26.73
N LEU A 653 -5.48 -3.45 25.98
CA LEU A 653 -4.75 -2.20 26.21
C LEU A 653 -5.31 -1.15 25.27
N VAL A 654 -6.19 -0.30 25.80
CA VAL A 654 -7.01 0.63 25.03
C VAL A 654 -6.37 2.01 24.89
N ASP A 655 -5.29 2.27 25.61
CA ASP A 655 -4.65 3.58 25.77
C ASP A 655 -4.24 4.22 24.43
N PHE A 656 -3.65 3.43 23.53
CA PHE A 656 -3.26 3.91 22.20
C PHE A 656 -4.49 4.29 21.36
N ALA A 657 -5.47 3.38 21.25
CA ALA A 657 -6.66 3.62 20.44
C ALA A 657 -7.55 4.76 20.99
N LEU A 658 -7.78 4.81 22.30
CA LEU A 658 -8.60 5.84 22.92
C LEU A 658 -7.89 7.20 22.98
N GLY A 659 -6.56 7.20 23.09
CA GLY A 659 -5.76 8.43 23.04
C GLY A 659 -5.68 8.99 21.62
N GLN A 660 -5.49 8.13 20.62
CA GLN A 660 -5.27 8.56 19.24
C GLN A 660 -6.56 8.76 18.45
N PHE A 661 -7.50 7.79 18.43
CA PHE A 661 -8.64 7.81 17.50
C PHE A 661 -9.89 8.50 18.04
N ARG A 662 -10.11 8.45 19.36
CA ARG A 662 -11.41 8.79 19.96
C ARG A 662 -11.84 10.23 19.70
N GLN A 663 -10.89 11.15 19.53
CA GLN A 663 -11.19 12.58 19.36
C GLN A 663 -11.49 12.97 17.91
N SER A 664 -11.22 12.10 16.94
CA SER A 664 -11.14 12.46 15.52
C SER A 664 -12.06 11.69 14.60
N GLN A 665 -12.45 10.45 14.95
CA GLN A 665 -13.16 9.56 14.04
C GLN A 665 -14.10 8.57 14.74
N VAL A 666 -15.17 8.16 14.05
CA VAL A 666 -16.09 7.09 14.49
C VAL A 666 -15.63 5.76 13.87
N ASN A 667 -14.96 4.95 14.68
CA ASN A 667 -14.56 3.60 14.27
C ASN A 667 -15.66 2.59 14.55
N ALA A 668 -15.82 1.58 13.69
CA ALA A 668 -16.75 0.47 13.89
C ALA A 668 -16.03 -0.87 13.97
N GLY A 669 -16.46 -1.72 14.90
CA GLY A 669 -15.93 -3.08 15.07
C GLY A 669 -14.46 -3.15 15.50
N VAL A 670 -13.88 -4.35 15.40
CA VAL A 670 -12.46 -4.65 15.70
C VAL A 670 -11.85 -5.58 14.63
N GLY A 671 -12.40 -5.54 13.43
CA GLY A 671 -12.29 -6.48 12.32
C GLY A 671 -13.62 -7.18 12.12
N THR A 672 -13.74 -8.04 11.11
CA THR A 672 -14.81 -9.05 11.13
C THR A 672 -14.62 -9.97 12.35
N PRO A 673 -15.67 -10.65 12.84
CA PRO A 673 -15.51 -11.62 13.92
C PRO A 673 -14.40 -12.65 13.63
N GLU A 674 -14.36 -13.21 12.42
CA GLU A 674 -13.34 -14.16 11.98
C GLU A 674 -11.92 -13.56 11.99
N GLU A 675 -11.73 -12.33 11.52
CA GLU A 675 -10.45 -11.62 11.61
C GLU A 675 -10.03 -11.39 13.07
N TYR A 676 -10.95 -10.94 13.93
CA TYR A 676 -10.68 -10.70 15.34
C TYR A 676 -10.27 -11.97 16.07
N PHE A 677 -10.93 -13.09 15.78
CA PHE A 677 -10.62 -14.37 16.42
C PHE A 677 -9.47 -15.13 15.75
N GLY A 678 -9.14 -14.80 14.50
CA GLY A 678 -8.12 -15.49 13.71
C GLY A 678 -8.52 -16.91 13.29
N VAL A 679 -9.82 -17.23 13.35
CA VAL A 679 -10.38 -18.55 13.03
C VAL A 679 -11.78 -18.41 12.44
N GLU A 680 -12.16 -19.35 11.60
CA GLU A 680 -13.54 -19.46 11.14
C GLU A 680 -14.46 -19.82 12.32
N ILE A 681 -15.53 -19.04 12.49
CA ILE A 681 -16.52 -19.29 13.52
C ILE A 681 -17.44 -20.43 13.05
N PRO A 682 -17.62 -21.49 13.84
CA PRO A 682 -18.52 -22.58 13.48
C PRO A 682 -19.94 -22.07 13.22
N GLU A 683 -20.61 -22.58 12.20
CA GLU A 683 -21.96 -22.14 11.81
C GLU A 683 -22.97 -22.24 12.97
N ALA A 684 -22.86 -23.27 13.82
CA ALA A 684 -23.72 -23.44 15.00
C ALA A 684 -23.51 -22.36 16.09
N GLU A 685 -22.41 -21.61 16.02
CA GLU A 685 -22.06 -20.51 16.90
C GLU A 685 -22.37 -19.14 16.28
N ARG A 686 -22.84 -19.07 15.03
CA ARG A 686 -23.28 -17.82 14.39
C ARG A 686 -24.71 -17.46 14.79
N ASP A 687 -24.96 -17.36 16.09
CA ASP A 687 -26.24 -16.95 16.65
C ASP A 687 -26.10 -15.84 17.72
N SER A 688 -27.18 -15.09 17.93
CA SER A 688 -27.25 -13.93 18.84
C SER A 688 -26.88 -14.18 20.31
N ARG A 689 -26.72 -15.44 20.73
CA ARG A 689 -26.40 -15.86 22.11
C ARG A 689 -25.03 -16.52 22.20
N SER A 690 -24.26 -16.51 21.13
CA SER A 690 -22.94 -17.10 21.12
C SER A 690 -21.95 -16.27 21.94
N CYS A 691 -21.08 -16.95 22.68
CA CYS A 691 -20.00 -16.31 23.42
C CYS A 691 -18.97 -15.62 22.50
N TRP A 692 -18.91 -16.04 21.23
CA TRP A 692 -18.10 -15.39 20.20
C TRP A 692 -18.61 -13.98 19.94
N LEU A 693 -19.93 -13.81 19.76
CA LEU A 693 -20.55 -12.50 19.58
C LEU A 693 -20.42 -11.63 20.84
N ASP A 694 -20.69 -12.18 22.03
CA ASP A 694 -20.55 -11.44 23.29
C ASP A 694 -19.14 -10.89 23.49
N ARG A 695 -18.11 -11.70 23.21
CA ARG A 695 -16.71 -11.30 23.35
C ARG A 695 -16.30 -10.28 22.29
N TYR A 696 -16.78 -10.43 21.06
CA TYR A 696 -16.56 -9.46 19.98
C TYR A 696 -17.16 -8.10 20.35
N ILE A 697 -18.43 -8.05 20.76
CA ILE A 697 -19.10 -6.82 21.20
C ILE A 697 -18.39 -6.21 22.41
N ALA A 698 -17.97 -7.02 23.40
CA ALA A 698 -17.23 -6.53 24.56
C ALA A 698 -15.91 -5.87 24.17
N ALA A 699 -15.19 -6.41 23.18
CA ALA A 699 -13.97 -5.80 22.65
C ALA A 699 -14.28 -4.48 21.93
N THR A 700 -15.26 -4.47 21.03
CA THR A 700 -15.74 -3.26 20.32
C THR A 700 -16.09 -2.14 21.32
N LEU A 701 -16.85 -2.45 22.37
CA LEU A 701 -17.22 -1.50 23.42
C LEU A 701 -16.01 -0.98 24.22
N ALA A 702 -15.04 -1.85 24.52
CA ALA A 702 -13.84 -1.46 25.28
C ALA A 702 -12.98 -0.44 24.52
N PHE A 703 -12.90 -0.57 23.19
CA PHE A 703 -12.24 0.41 22.32
C PHE A 703 -13.11 1.63 22.00
N GLY A 704 -14.35 1.68 22.47
CA GLY A 704 -15.27 2.79 22.23
C GLY A 704 -15.71 2.90 20.77
N HIS A 705 -15.73 1.78 20.05
CA HIS A 705 -16.13 1.70 18.64
C HIS A 705 -17.64 1.46 18.51
N ALA A 706 -18.21 1.90 17.39
CA ALA A 706 -19.57 1.63 16.96
C ALA A 706 -19.77 0.15 16.61
N GLY A 707 -21.04 -0.27 16.63
CA GLY A 707 -21.49 -1.64 16.42
C GLY A 707 -21.68 -2.04 14.98
#